data_AF-A0A2N2Y068-F1
#
_entry.id   AF-A0A2N2Y068-F1
#
_cell.length_a   1.000
_cell.length_b   1.000
_cell.length_c   1.000
_cell.angle_alpha   90.00
_cell.angle_beta   90.00
_cell.angle_gamma   90.00
#
_symmetry.space_group_name_H-M   'P 1'
#
loop_
_entity.id
_entity.type
_entity.pdbx_description
1 polymer ?
#
loop_
_entity_poly.entity_id
_entity_poly.type
_entity_poly.pdbx_seq_one_letter_code
_entity_poly.pdbx_strand_id
1 'polypeptide(L)'
;MKKGLFLTLAAGFLMPAITMASEADLKIPDSIKDQNILYYGFIVTVLGLLFGLYHFMKVKKLPAHKSMLEIADVIYSTCKAYLKQQGKFLAILFLFIGAAVAGYFGFLSPIGETAGEKFGSVALIIGWTVIGILGSYTVAAFGIRMNTLANARMAFASLKRDPLKLLNIPLNAGMSIGVVLICVELIMMLIILLFMPGDLAGACFIGFAIGESLGASALRIAGGIFTKIADIGSDLMKVVFKIGEDDPRNPGVIADCTGDNAGDSVGPTADGFETYGVTGVALISFILLAVGGVALGMDDVLTSLLQVELLVWIFVMRILMIITSVLAFWINGFISQAKYSGKDDLDFEAPLTNLVWITSLLSIAVTYVASYVMIPNLNGNTDMWWILSTIISCGTLGAAIIPEFTKLFTSPKSAHVKEVVSAGREGGASLVILSGLVAGNFSAFWKGMVFFVLMFAAYYASTFGLDSIMVYPSIFAFGLVAFGMLGMGPVTIAVDSYGPVTDNAQSVYELSLIEDDKETASAEIEKEFGFKPDWEKSKYYLEANDGAGNTFKATAKPVLIGTAVVGATTMIFSLILMIEKTLGVKPEEILNLLNPYTILGFILGGSVIYWFTGASMQAVTTGAYRAVEYIRRNINLDPNAPKKADTAKSIEVVKICTQYAQKGMFNIFIAIFFFALAFACLSSPSSIGGNNAVALFVSYLISIAVFGLFQAIFMANAGGAWDNAKKVVEVDLREKGTPLHDACVVGDTVGDPFKDTSSVALNPIIKFTTLFGLLAMEIAISENFRDAAPYAGLIFFAIALVFVWRSFYKMRIEK
;
A
#
# COMPACT_ATOMS: atom_id res chain seq x y z
N MET A 1 20.22 -5.21 -34.22
CA MET A 1 20.20 -3.98 -33.39
C MET A 1 19.99 -4.18 -31.88
N LYS A 2 19.53 -5.34 -31.37
CA LYS A 2 19.23 -5.52 -29.93
C LYS A 2 20.42 -5.83 -28.99
N LYS A 3 21.61 -6.18 -29.51
CA LYS A 3 22.79 -6.54 -28.69
C LYS A 3 23.82 -5.41 -28.54
N GLY A 4 23.79 -4.39 -29.40
CA GLY A 4 24.77 -3.29 -29.38
C GLY A 4 24.50 -2.24 -28.30
N LEU A 5 23.23 -1.99 -27.96
CA LEU A 5 22.85 -0.94 -27.00
C LEU A 5 23.24 -1.28 -25.54
N PHE A 6 23.35 -2.58 -25.23
CA PHE A 6 23.70 -3.04 -23.87
C PHE A 6 25.20 -2.91 -23.58
N LEU A 7 26.03 -2.96 -24.62
CA LEU A 7 27.49 -2.85 -24.51
C LEU A 7 27.96 -1.39 -24.40
N THR A 8 27.21 -0.45 -24.97
CA THR A 8 27.53 1.00 -24.86
C THR A 8 27.23 1.57 -23.46
N LEU A 9 26.25 1.02 -22.73
CA LEU A 9 25.99 1.40 -21.35
C LEU A 9 27.11 0.96 -20.39
N ALA A 10 27.76 -0.18 -20.66
CA ALA A 10 28.82 -0.71 -19.80
C ALA A 10 30.17 0.01 -19.96
N ALA A 11 30.40 0.69 -21.08
CA ALA A 11 31.71 1.26 -21.42
C ALA A 11 32.01 2.60 -20.71
N GLY A 12 31.02 3.27 -20.12
CA GLY A 12 31.21 4.54 -19.39
C GLY A 12 31.74 4.41 -17.96
N PHE A 13 31.86 3.19 -17.43
CA PHE A 13 32.07 2.91 -15.99
C PHE A 13 33.53 2.62 -15.58
N LEU A 14 34.52 2.85 -16.44
CA LEU A 14 35.91 2.41 -16.23
C LEU A 14 36.92 3.57 -16.18
N MET A 15 36.85 4.44 -15.17
CA MET A 15 37.99 5.26 -14.75
C MET A 15 38.03 5.43 -13.22
N PRO A 16 39.20 5.26 -12.57
CA PRO A 16 39.33 5.46 -11.13
C PRO A 16 39.84 6.87 -10.79
N ALA A 17 39.19 7.55 -9.85
CA ALA A 17 39.83 8.30 -8.74
C ALA A 17 38.82 9.09 -7.89
N ILE A 18 39.17 9.18 -6.60
CA ILE A 18 38.87 10.18 -5.54
C ILE A 18 37.69 11.13 -5.80
N THR A 19 36.57 11.01 -5.07
CA THR A 19 35.64 12.15 -4.77
C THR A 19 34.49 11.81 -3.79
N MET A 20 33.75 12.87 -3.40
CA MET A 20 32.94 13.09 -2.19
C MET A 20 31.58 12.37 -2.09
N ALA A 21 30.92 12.60 -0.94
CA ALA A 21 29.91 11.76 -0.31
C ALA A 21 28.56 11.58 -1.04
N SER A 22 28.00 10.38 -0.91
CA SER A 22 26.66 9.93 -1.34
C SER A 22 25.69 9.89 -0.15
N GLU A 23 24.38 9.80 -0.39
CA GLU A 23 23.38 9.41 0.63
C GLU A 23 23.59 7.96 1.12
N ALA A 24 24.32 7.15 0.36
CA ALA A 24 24.87 5.89 0.85
C ALA A 24 25.95 6.07 1.93
N ASP A 25 26.46 7.29 2.15
CA ASP A 25 27.33 7.65 3.28
C ASP A 25 26.54 8.16 4.50
N LEU A 26 25.28 7.71 4.64
CA LEU A 26 24.53 7.80 5.90
C LEU A 26 25.21 6.91 6.96
N LYS A 27 26.25 7.45 7.58
CA LYS A 27 27.01 6.76 8.62
C LYS A 27 26.20 6.70 9.90
N ILE A 28 25.74 5.51 10.25
CA ILE A 28 25.05 5.28 11.53
C ILE A 28 26.08 5.29 12.65
N PRO A 29 25.88 6.07 13.73
CA PRO A 29 26.79 6.07 14.86
C PRO A 29 26.91 4.68 15.51
N ASP A 30 28.14 4.19 15.68
CA ASP A 30 28.36 2.85 16.23
C ASP A 30 27.86 2.67 17.67
N SER A 31 27.77 3.76 18.45
CA SER A 31 27.21 3.76 19.82
C SER A 31 25.73 3.37 19.89
N ILE A 32 25.02 3.32 18.75
CA ILE A 32 23.66 2.76 18.71
C ILE A 32 23.63 1.28 19.09
N LYS A 33 24.73 0.55 18.84
CA LYS A 33 24.87 -0.88 19.11
C LYS A 33 24.95 -1.18 20.61
N ASP A 34 25.26 -0.17 21.42
CA ASP A 34 25.33 -0.26 22.89
C ASP A 34 23.95 -0.07 23.56
N GLN A 35 22.93 0.29 22.79
CA GLN A 35 21.59 0.61 23.30
C GLN A 35 20.77 -0.65 23.57
N ASN A 36 20.92 -1.21 24.77
CA ASN A 36 20.22 -2.44 25.22
C ASN A 36 18.70 -2.44 24.98
N ILE A 37 18.06 -1.27 25.04
CA ILE A 37 16.60 -1.14 24.82
C ILE A 37 16.17 -1.59 23.41
N LEU A 38 17.03 -1.40 22.40
CA LEU A 38 16.75 -1.82 21.02
C LEU A 38 16.77 -3.34 20.87
N TYR A 39 17.62 -4.04 21.63
CA TYR A 39 17.64 -5.51 21.63
C TYR A 39 16.37 -6.11 22.25
N TYR A 40 15.77 -5.44 23.25
CA TYR A 40 14.44 -5.83 23.75
C TYR A 40 13.35 -5.70 22.68
N GLY A 41 13.57 -4.88 21.65
CA GLY A 41 12.72 -4.83 20.46
C GLY A 41 12.57 -6.17 19.75
N PHE A 42 13.61 -7.02 19.72
CA PHE A 42 13.49 -8.38 19.18
C PHE A 42 12.54 -9.25 20.01
N ILE A 43 12.51 -9.08 21.33
CA ILE A 43 11.61 -9.83 22.20
C ILE A 43 10.16 -9.44 21.89
N VAL A 44 9.86 -8.13 21.81
CA VAL A 44 8.50 -7.65 21.54
C VAL A 44 8.04 -8.07 20.14
N THR A 45 8.89 -7.95 19.13
CA THR A 45 8.55 -8.37 17.76
C THR A 45 8.35 -9.88 17.65
N VAL A 46 9.17 -10.71 18.32
CA VAL A 46 8.95 -12.17 18.37
C VAL A 46 7.65 -12.51 19.09
N LEU A 47 7.33 -11.84 20.21
CA LEU A 47 6.03 -12.01 20.89
C LEU A 47 4.86 -11.59 19.99
N GLY A 48 5.01 -10.52 19.22
CA GLY A 48 4.04 -10.09 18.21
C GLY A 48 3.86 -11.13 17.09
N LEU A 49 4.94 -11.73 16.59
CA LEU A 49 4.86 -12.84 15.64
C LEU A 49 4.09 -14.04 16.23
N LEU A 50 4.39 -14.40 17.48
CA LEU A 50 3.68 -15.47 18.18
C LEU A 50 2.19 -15.15 18.39
N PHE A 51 1.85 -13.89 18.69
CA PHE A 51 0.47 -13.42 18.76
C PHE A 51 -0.24 -13.60 17.42
N GLY A 52 0.38 -13.17 16.31
CA GLY A 52 -0.19 -13.36 14.98
C GLY A 52 -0.37 -14.84 14.64
N LEU A 53 0.66 -15.66 14.86
CA LEU A 53 0.58 -17.11 14.65
C LEU A 53 -0.47 -17.80 15.54
N TYR A 54 -0.67 -17.31 16.77
CA TYR A 54 -1.74 -17.77 17.64
C TYR A 54 -3.12 -17.50 17.02
N HIS A 55 -3.35 -16.28 16.53
CA HIS A 55 -4.60 -15.94 15.84
C HIS A 55 -4.79 -16.71 14.53
N PHE A 56 -3.72 -16.94 13.77
CA PHE A 56 -3.71 -17.84 12.61
C PHE A 56 -4.19 -19.24 12.99
N MET A 57 -3.62 -19.82 14.05
CA MET A 57 -4.00 -21.15 14.53
C MET A 57 -5.42 -21.18 15.09
N LYS A 58 -5.86 -20.10 15.76
CA LYS A 58 -7.23 -19.94 16.28
C LYS A 58 -8.24 -19.96 15.15
N VAL A 59 -8.03 -19.18 14.09
CA VAL A 59 -8.90 -19.18 12.90
C VAL A 59 -8.84 -20.55 12.24
N LYS A 60 -7.65 -21.10 11.98
CA LYS A 60 -7.50 -22.42 11.34
C LYS A 60 -8.32 -23.53 12.02
N LYS A 61 -8.40 -23.52 13.37
CA LYS A 61 -9.15 -24.48 14.20
C LYS A 61 -10.67 -24.29 14.20
N LEU A 62 -11.20 -23.16 13.70
CA LEU A 62 -12.64 -22.98 13.60
C LEU A 62 -13.25 -24.03 12.65
N PRO A 63 -14.42 -24.59 12.98
CA PRO A 63 -15.10 -25.55 12.13
C PRO A 63 -15.59 -24.87 10.85
N ALA A 64 -15.63 -25.64 9.76
CA ALA A 64 -16.25 -25.27 8.49
C ALA A 64 -16.81 -26.54 7.83
N HIS A 65 -17.92 -26.42 7.12
CA HIS A 65 -18.51 -27.53 6.39
C HIS A 65 -17.59 -27.99 5.25
N LYS A 66 -17.64 -29.28 4.89
CA LYS A 66 -16.78 -29.86 3.86
C LYS A 66 -16.94 -29.15 2.51
N SER A 67 -18.17 -28.83 2.11
CA SER A 67 -18.43 -28.12 0.84
C SER A 67 -17.75 -26.75 0.77
N MET A 68 -17.77 -25.97 1.85
CA MET A 68 -17.10 -24.67 1.92
C MET A 68 -15.57 -24.80 1.96
N LEU A 69 -15.04 -25.84 2.63
CA LEU A 69 -13.61 -26.13 2.64
C LEU A 69 -13.09 -26.49 1.24
N GLU A 70 -13.85 -27.27 0.48
CA GLU A 70 -13.48 -27.63 -0.90
C GLU A 70 -13.36 -26.38 -1.80
N ILE A 71 -14.28 -25.42 -1.68
CA ILE A 71 -14.19 -24.15 -2.41
C ILE A 71 -12.97 -23.34 -1.97
N ALA A 72 -12.73 -23.23 -0.67
CA ALA A 72 -11.59 -22.50 -0.13
C ALA A 72 -10.25 -23.09 -0.59
N ASP A 73 -10.14 -24.41 -0.70
CA ASP A 73 -8.96 -25.09 -1.22
C ASP A 73 -8.76 -24.82 -2.72
N VAL A 74 -9.83 -24.74 -3.51
CA VAL A 74 -9.77 -24.32 -4.91
C VAL A 74 -9.25 -22.88 -5.02
N ILE A 75 -9.83 -21.93 -4.27
CA ILE A 75 -9.38 -20.52 -4.24
C ILE A 75 -7.92 -20.42 -3.79
N TYR A 76 -7.52 -21.17 -2.76
CA TYR A 76 -6.13 -21.15 -2.31
C TYR A 76 -5.17 -21.75 -3.36
N SER A 77 -5.60 -22.77 -4.10
CA SER A 77 -4.80 -23.37 -5.17
C SER A 77 -4.53 -22.39 -6.33
N THR A 78 -5.54 -21.61 -6.72
CA THR A 78 -5.42 -20.57 -7.75
C THR A 78 -4.57 -19.40 -7.27
N CYS A 79 -4.74 -18.97 -6.00
CA CYS A 79 -3.88 -17.95 -5.38
C CYS A 79 -2.40 -18.37 -5.36
N LYS A 80 -2.09 -19.63 -5.03
CA LYS A 80 -0.71 -20.16 -5.08
C LYS A 80 -0.13 -20.12 -6.50
N ALA A 81 -0.95 -20.48 -7.50
CA ALA A 81 -0.53 -20.44 -8.90
C ALA A 81 -0.22 -19.00 -9.34
N TYR A 82 -1.08 -18.06 -8.97
CA TYR A 82 -0.87 -16.62 -9.17
C TYR A 82 0.42 -16.13 -8.50
N LEU A 83 0.62 -16.40 -7.20
CA LEU A 83 1.82 -15.98 -6.47
C LEU A 83 3.10 -16.53 -7.11
N LYS A 84 3.13 -17.80 -7.50
CA LYS A 84 4.28 -18.40 -8.19
C LYS A 84 4.60 -17.66 -9.50
N GLN A 85 3.58 -17.24 -10.24
CA GLN A 85 3.74 -16.49 -11.48
C GLN A 85 4.17 -15.04 -11.22
N GLN A 86 3.71 -14.43 -10.12
CA GLN A 86 4.19 -13.11 -9.68
C GLN A 86 5.63 -13.15 -9.18
N GLY A 87 6.05 -14.17 -8.45
CA GLY A 87 7.44 -14.32 -7.99
C GLY A 87 8.43 -14.39 -9.16
N LYS A 88 8.08 -15.10 -10.24
CA LYS A 88 8.87 -15.11 -11.49
C LYS A 88 8.92 -13.72 -12.13
N PHE A 89 7.81 -12.99 -12.11
CA PHE A 89 7.73 -11.66 -12.68
C PHE A 89 8.53 -10.64 -11.87
N LEU A 90 8.47 -10.69 -10.53
CA LEU A 90 9.32 -9.91 -9.64
C LEU A 90 10.80 -10.12 -9.92
N ALA A 91 11.23 -11.37 -10.14
CA ALA A 91 12.61 -11.67 -10.52
C ALA A 91 13.02 -10.98 -11.83
N ILE A 92 12.12 -10.86 -12.81
CA ILE A 92 12.37 -10.13 -14.07
C ILE A 92 12.52 -8.63 -13.80
N LEU A 93 11.64 -8.03 -12.98
CA LEU A 93 11.72 -6.60 -12.65
C LEU A 93 12.98 -6.28 -11.83
N PHE A 94 13.35 -7.19 -10.93
CA PHE A 94 14.57 -7.09 -10.14
C PHE A 94 15.82 -7.03 -11.02
N LEU A 95 15.86 -7.64 -12.21
CA LEU A 95 17.01 -7.50 -13.11
C LEU A 95 17.27 -6.04 -13.51
N PHE A 96 16.24 -5.21 -13.61
CA PHE A 96 16.39 -3.79 -13.96
C PHE A 96 16.96 -2.99 -12.79
N ILE A 97 16.32 -3.12 -11.62
CA ILE A 97 16.72 -2.39 -10.42
C ILE A 97 18.05 -2.89 -9.88
N GLY A 98 18.25 -4.21 -9.81
CA GLY A 98 19.51 -4.83 -9.44
C GLY A 98 20.66 -4.40 -10.36
N ALA A 99 20.41 -4.21 -11.66
CA ALA A 99 21.42 -3.65 -12.57
C ALA A 99 21.72 -2.17 -12.29
N ALA A 100 20.71 -1.35 -11.95
CA ALA A 100 20.92 0.05 -11.57
C ALA A 100 21.68 0.16 -10.24
N VAL A 101 21.29 -0.62 -9.23
CA VAL A 101 21.95 -0.71 -7.91
C VAL A 101 23.39 -1.21 -8.08
N ALA A 102 23.62 -2.30 -8.82
CA ALA A 102 24.97 -2.80 -9.10
C ALA A 102 25.82 -1.80 -9.90
N GLY A 103 25.20 -1.10 -10.86
CA GLY A 103 25.84 -0.06 -11.66
C GLY A 103 26.31 1.11 -10.80
N TYR A 104 25.43 1.60 -9.92
CA TYR A 104 25.75 2.69 -9.01
C TYR A 104 26.79 2.27 -7.97
N PHE A 105 26.49 1.28 -7.14
CA PHE A 105 27.36 0.90 -6.02
C PHE A 105 28.67 0.24 -6.47
N GLY A 106 28.68 -0.43 -7.64
CA GLY A 106 29.88 -1.10 -8.14
C GLY A 106 30.87 -0.17 -8.84
N PHE A 107 30.39 0.92 -9.46
CA PHE A 107 31.21 1.75 -10.34
C PHE A 107 31.17 3.25 -10.06
N LEU A 108 30.08 3.78 -9.49
CA LEU A 108 29.88 5.22 -9.29
C LEU A 108 29.97 5.66 -7.82
N SER A 109 29.61 4.79 -6.88
CA SER A 109 29.60 5.07 -5.45
C SER A 109 31.02 4.97 -4.84
N PRO A 110 31.34 5.77 -3.81
CA PRO A 110 32.63 5.74 -3.13
C PRO A 110 32.82 4.54 -2.18
N ILE A 111 31.82 3.66 -2.02
CA ILE A 111 31.87 2.56 -1.05
C ILE A 111 32.99 1.56 -1.37
N GLY A 112 33.85 1.27 -0.38
CA GLY A 112 34.94 0.28 -0.46
C GLY A 112 36.17 0.80 -1.20
N GLU A 113 37.36 0.69 -0.59
CA GLU A 113 38.60 1.21 -1.18
C GLU A 113 39.20 0.22 -2.18
N THR A 114 39.08 -1.07 -1.90
CA THR A 114 39.56 -2.15 -2.77
C THR A 114 38.45 -2.77 -3.62
N ALA A 115 38.82 -3.38 -4.75
CA ALA A 115 37.87 -4.09 -5.61
C ALA A 115 37.12 -5.23 -4.89
N GLY A 116 37.78 -5.87 -3.90
CA GLY A 116 37.17 -6.93 -3.08
C GLY A 116 36.14 -6.40 -2.09
N GLU A 117 36.42 -5.27 -1.44
CA GLU A 117 35.47 -4.59 -0.54
C GLU A 117 34.28 -4.02 -1.31
N LYS A 118 34.51 -3.40 -2.47
CA LYS A 118 33.46 -2.95 -3.39
C LYS A 118 32.49 -4.07 -3.74
N PHE A 119 33.03 -5.21 -4.15
CA PHE A 119 32.21 -6.37 -4.50
C PHE A 119 31.40 -6.88 -3.29
N GLY A 120 32.02 -6.96 -2.10
CA GLY A 120 31.36 -7.36 -0.86
C GLY A 120 30.21 -6.43 -0.48
N SER A 121 30.43 -5.12 -0.51
CA SER A 121 29.41 -4.12 -0.17
C SER A 121 28.25 -4.11 -1.17
N VAL A 122 28.54 -4.19 -2.48
CA VAL A 122 27.50 -4.30 -3.52
C VAL A 122 26.67 -5.56 -3.33
N ALA A 123 27.33 -6.71 -3.07
CA ALA A 123 26.64 -7.96 -2.83
C ALA A 123 25.74 -7.90 -1.58
N LEU A 124 26.19 -7.21 -0.53
CA LEU A 124 25.42 -7.01 0.69
C LEU A 124 24.18 -6.13 0.45
N ILE A 125 24.34 -4.99 -0.24
CA ILE A 125 23.23 -4.07 -0.57
C ILE A 125 22.19 -4.78 -1.45
N ILE A 126 22.64 -5.49 -2.49
CA ILE A 126 21.78 -6.31 -3.36
C ILE A 126 21.10 -7.41 -2.53
N GLY A 127 21.81 -8.02 -1.59
CA GLY A 127 21.26 -9.00 -0.65
C GLY A 127 20.09 -8.42 0.13
N TRP A 128 20.25 -7.21 0.68
CA TRP A 128 19.17 -6.49 1.38
C TRP A 128 18.02 -6.09 0.45
N THR A 129 18.29 -5.71 -0.80
CA THR A 129 17.23 -5.51 -1.82
C THR A 129 16.43 -6.79 -2.06
N VAL A 130 17.10 -7.94 -2.18
CA VAL A 130 16.42 -9.23 -2.33
C VAL A 130 15.62 -9.58 -1.07
N ILE A 131 16.15 -9.33 0.12
CA ILE A 131 15.44 -9.52 1.39
C ILE A 131 14.18 -8.64 1.45
N GLY A 132 14.26 -7.38 1.00
CA GLY A 132 13.09 -6.49 0.91
C GLY A 132 12.00 -7.03 -0.02
N ILE A 133 12.37 -7.48 -1.22
CA ILE A 133 11.43 -8.12 -2.17
C ILE A 133 10.79 -9.37 -1.56
N LEU A 134 11.60 -10.22 -0.93
CA LEU A 134 11.13 -11.45 -0.29
C LEU A 134 10.25 -11.16 0.93
N GLY A 135 10.51 -10.07 1.65
CA GLY A 135 9.67 -9.56 2.73
C GLY A 135 8.26 -9.28 2.23
N SER A 136 8.11 -8.38 1.24
CA SER A 136 6.80 -8.06 0.63
C SER A 136 6.10 -9.30 0.08
N TYR A 137 6.84 -10.19 -0.58
CA TYR A 137 6.28 -11.43 -1.14
C TYR A 137 5.79 -12.40 -0.05
N THR A 138 6.53 -12.53 1.06
CA THR A 138 6.21 -13.48 2.13
C THR A 138 5.02 -13.01 2.97
N VAL A 139 4.96 -11.73 3.32
CA VAL A 139 3.80 -11.17 4.04
C VAL A 139 2.53 -11.23 3.21
N ALA A 140 2.63 -11.00 1.90
CA ALA A 140 1.54 -11.19 0.94
C ALA A 140 1.05 -12.65 0.89
N ALA A 141 1.98 -13.60 0.83
CA ALA A 141 1.65 -15.03 0.85
C ALA A 141 0.99 -15.46 2.18
N PHE A 142 1.44 -14.91 3.31
CA PHE A 142 0.82 -15.12 4.61
C PHE A 142 -0.61 -14.56 4.65
N GLY A 143 -0.81 -13.34 4.16
CA GLY A 143 -2.13 -12.69 4.05
C GLY A 143 -3.14 -13.53 3.27
N ILE A 144 -2.76 -13.99 2.06
CA ILE A 144 -3.59 -14.89 1.24
C ILE A 144 -3.98 -16.14 2.03
N ARG A 145 -3.02 -16.79 2.70
CA ARG A 145 -3.33 -18.02 3.43
C ARG A 145 -4.24 -17.76 4.62
N MET A 146 -4.06 -16.65 5.32
CA MET A 146 -4.91 -16.30 6.44
C MET A 146 -6.35 -15.99 5.98
N ASN A 147 -6.50 -15.20 4.90
CA ASN A 147 -7.81 -14.83 4.36
C ASN A 147 -8.57 -16.03 3.78
N THR A 148 -7.91 -16.88 2.99
CA THR A 148 -8.51 -18.13 2.47
C THR A 148 -8.85 -19.17 3.54
N LEU A 149 -8.33 -19.04 4.75
CA LEU A 149 -8.82 -19.80 5.89
C LEU A 149 -10.05 -19.11 6.48
N ALA A 150 -9.95 -17.81 6.76
CA ALA A 150 -10.97 -17.03 7.44
C ALA A 150 -12.31 -16.98 6.67
N ASN A 151 -12.27 -16.81 5.34
CA ASN A 151 -13.46 -16.70 4.49
C ASN A 151 -14.40 -17.92 4.63
N ALA A 152 -13.89 -19.14 4.52
CA ALA A 152 -14.68 -20.38 4.62
C ALA A 152 -15.27 -20.58 6.02
N ARG A 153 -14.54 -20.13 7.05
CA ARG A 153 -14.95 -20.27 8.44
C ARG A 153 -15.98 -19.22 8.83
N MET A 154 -15.89 -18.04 8.22
CA MET A 154 -16.90 -17.01 8.33
C MET A 154 -18.18 -17.41 7.60
N ALA A 155 -18.07 -17.91 6.36
CA ALA A 155 -19.19 -18.45 5.59
C ALA A 155 -19.95 -19.56 6.34
N PHE A 156 -19.23 -20.44 7.04
CA PHE A 156 -19.89 -21.46 7.86
C PHE A 156 -20.46 -20.90 9.17
N ALA A 157 -19.79 -19.91 9.76
CA ALA A 157 -20.25 -19.30 11.01
C ALA A 157 -21.53 -18.47 10.83
N SER A 158 -21.85 -18.00 9.62
CA SER A 158 -23.04 -17.17 9.38
C SER A 158 -24.35 -17.94 9.60
N LEU A 159 -24.30 -19.27 9.47
CA LEU A 159 -25.42 -20.17 9.76
C LEU A 159 -25.79 -20.26 11.25
N LYS A 160 -24.97 -19.70 12.17
CA LYS A 160 -25.14 -19.84 13.63
C LYS A 160 -25.96 -18.72 14.30
N ARG A 161 -26.42 -17.73 13.53
CA ARG A 161 -27.10 -16.52 14.05
C ARG A 161 -26.31 -15.81 15.16
N ASP A 162 -25.01 -15.63 14.93
CA ASP A 162 -24.10 -14.95 15.86
C ASP A 162 -23.31 -13.86 15.11
N PRO A 163 -23.85 -12.63 15.03
CA PRO A 163 -23.20 -11.56 14.29
C PRO A 163 -21.87 -11.13 14.93
N LEU A 164 -21.71 -11.27 16.26
CA LEU A 164 -20.46 -10.94 16.93
C LEU A 164 -19.32 -11.89 16.51
N LYS A 165 -19.63 -13.17 16.30
CA LYS A 165 -18.66 -14.11 15.74
C LYS A 165 -18.27 -13.77 14.32
N LEU A 166 -19.22 -13.30 13.50
CA LEU A 166 -18.98 -12.84 12.14
C LEU A 166 -18.12 -11.58 12.05
N LEU A 167 -18.21 -10.68 13.04
CA LEU A 167 -17.28 -9.57 13.20
C LEU A 167 -15.87 -10.07 13.58
N ASN A 168 -15.81 -10.99 14.54
CA ASN A 168 -14.55 -11.39 15.15
C ASN A 168 -13.65 -12.22 14.21
N ILE A 169 -14.19 -13.08 13.35
CA ILE A 169 -13.38 -13.93 12.45
C ILE A 169 -12.49 -13.08 11.51
N PRO A 170 -13.03 -12.18 10.68
CA PRO A 170 -12.25 -11.30 9.82
C PRO A 170 -11.34 -10.37 10.62
N LEU A 171 -11.79 -9.85 11.77
CA LEU A 171 -10.96 -8.97 12.60
C LEU A 171 -9.73 -9.71 13.19
N ASN A 172 -9.92 -10.96 13.64
CA ASN A 172 -8.80 -11.82 14.09
C ASN A 172 -7.83 -12.12 12.94
N ALA A 173 -8.35 -12.29 11.71
CA ALA A 173 -7.53 -12.48 10.53
C ALA A 173 -6.71 -11.24 10.20
N GLY A 174 -7.35 -10.09 10.11
CA GLY A 174 -6.69 -8.82 9.87
C GLY A 174 -5.63 -8.48 10.91
N MET A 175 -5.92 -8.65 12.21
CA MET A 175 -4.93 -8.40 13.28
C MET A 175 -3.75 -9.36 13.22
N SER A 176 -3.99 -10.63 12.87
CA SER A 176 -2.91 -11.59 12.65
C SER A 176 -1.97 -11.13 11.54
N ILE A 177 -2.53 -10.63 10.45
CA ILE A 177 -1.77 -10.15 9.29
C ILE A 177 -0.99 -8.89 9.65
N GLY A 178 -1.65 -7.89 10.19
CA GLY A 178 -1.05 -6.59 10.52
C GLY A 178 0.11 -6.70 11.52
N VAL A 179 -0.06 -7.48 12.59
CA VAL A 179 1.00 -7.67 13.59
C VAL A 179 2.19 -8.44 13.00
N VAL A 180 1.94 -9.54 12.27
CA VAL A 180 3.04 -10.33 11.67
C VAL A 180 3.86 -9.48 10.71
N LEU A 181 3.19 -8.74 9.84
CA LEU A 181 3.83 -7.87 8.86
C LEU A 181 4.78 -6.86 9.52
N ILE A 182 4.30 -6.13 10.53
CA ILE A 182 5.09 -5.08 11.19
C ILE A 182 6.23 -5.70 12.00
N CYS A 183 6.01 -6.85 12.63
CA CYS A 183 7.08 -7.53 13.33
C CYS A 183 8.18 -8.03 12.38
N VAL A 184 7.83 -8.60 11.22
CA VAL A 184 8.83 -9.01 10.21
C VAL A 184 9.62 -7.80 9.74
N GLU A 185 8.95 -6.70 9.42
CA GLU A 185 9.56 -5.45 8.96
C GLU A 185 10.52 -4.88 10.02
N LEU A 186 10.05 -4.72 11.26
CA LEU A 186 10.87 -4.20 12.36
C LEU A 186 12.05 -5.09 12.70
N ILE A 187 11.92 -6.41 12.60
CA ILE A 187 13.04 -7.34 12.78
C ILE A 187 14.12 -7.06 11.73
N MET A 188 13.76 -6.90 10.45
CA MET A 188 14.73 -6.60 9.40
C MET A 188 15.39 -5.24 9.62
N MET A 189 14.62 -4.22 9.97
CA MET A 189 15.16 -2.90 10.27
C MET A 189 16.10 -2.89 11.50
N LEU A 190 15.76 -3.61 12.58
CA LEU A 190 16.63 -3.76 13.75
C LEU A 190 17.89 -4.54 13.41
N ILE A 191 17.82 -5.54 12.53
CA ILE A 191 18.99 -6.27 12.06
C ILE A 191 19.94 -5.32 11.32
N ILE A 192 19.41 -4.51 10.39
CA ILE A 192 20.24 -3.52 9.67
C ILE A 192 20.87 -2.54 10.66
N LEU A 193 20.07 -1.98 11.58
CA LEU A 193 20.52 -0.97 12.53
C LEU A 193 21.63 -1.45 13.47
N LEU A 194 21.49 -2.67 14.02
CA LEU A 194 22.33 -3.14 15.12
C LEU A 194 23.49 -4.03 14.65
N PHE A 195 23.36 -4.71 13.51
CA PHE A 195 24.33 -5.73 13.09
C PHE A 195 25.11 -5.35 11.82
N MET A 196 24.66 -4.36 11.05
CA MET A 196 25.46 -3.89 9.91
C MET A 196 26.58 -2.94 10.35
N PRO A 197 27.71 -2.91 9.63
CA PRO A 197 28.72 -1.87 9.80
C PRO A 197 28.09 -0.48 9.63
N GLY A 198 28.43 0.49 10.48
CA GLY A 198 27.75 1.80 10.51
C GLY A 198 27.88 2.58 9.20
N ASP A 199 28.98 2.37 8.48
CA ASP A 199 29.28 2.88 7.14
C ASP A 199 28.46 2.23 6.01
N LEU A 200 27.99 0.99 6.20
CA LEU A 200 27.17 0.28 5.20
C LEU A 200 25.69 0.24 5.56
N ALA A 201 25.33 0.51 6.82
CA ALA A 201 23.97 0.36 7.31
C ALA A 201 22.98 1.30 6.58
N GLY A 202 23.37 2.54 6.28
CA GLY A 202 22.59 3.47 5.46
C GLY A 202 22.29 2.92 4.06
N ALA A 203 23.31 2.45 3.34
CA ALA A 203 23.15 1.83 2.03
C ALA A 203 22.31 0.54 2.09
N CYS A 204 22.43 -0.25 3.16
CA CYS A 204 21.60 -1.44 3.38
C CYS A 204 20.13 -1.08 3.61
N PHE A 205 19.83 0.00 4.36
CA PHE A 205 18.46 0.50 4.52
C PHE A 205 17.85 0.94 3.20
N ILE A 206 18.60 1.70 2.38
CA ILE A 206 18.16 2.13 1.05
C ILE A 206 17.94 0.91 0.15
N GLY A 207 18.90 -0.02 0.13
CA GLY A 207 18.80 -1.26 -0.64
C GLY A 207 17.56 -2.09 -0.27
N PHE A 208 17.31 -2.25 1.04
CA PHE A 208 16.13 -2.89 1.59
C PHE A 208 14.84 -2.18 1.14
N ALA A 209 14.71 -0.87 1.40
CA ALA A 209 13.54 -0.07 1.06
C ALA A 209 13.22 -0.10 -0.45
N ILE A 210 14.23 0.01 -1.33
CA ILE A 210 14.05 -0.13 -2.79
C ILE A 210 13.46 -1.51 -3.14
N GLY A 211 13.94 -2.56 -2.47
CA GLY A 211 13.45 -3.93 -2.64
C GLY A 211 11.99 -4.09 -2.23
N GLU A 212 11.64 -3.56 -1.05
CA GLU A 212 10.26 -3.56 -0.55
C GLU A 212 9.32 -2.80 -1.49
N SER A 213 9.72 -1.59 -1.95
CA SER A 213 8.97 -0.76 -2.91
C SER A 213 8.77 -1.44 -4.26
N LEU A 214 9.76 -2.18 -4.75
CA LEU A 214 9.58 -2.98 -5.96
C LEU A 214 8.53 -4.09 -5.74
N GLY A 215 8.67 -4.83 -4.65
CA GLY A 215 7.75 -5.91 -4.28
C GLY A 215 6.32 -5.41 -4.14
N ALA A 216 6.12 -4.36 -3.34
CA ALA A 216 4.83 -3.73 -3.09
C ALA A 216 4.21 -3.17 -4.36
N SER A 217 4.96 -2.38 -5.15
CA SER A 217 4.47 -1.80 -6.41
C SER A 217 3.97 -2.86 -7.37
N ALA A 218 4.78 -3.88 -7.62
CA ALA A 218 4.44 -4.94 -8.57
C ALA A 218 3.27 -5.80 -8.08
N LEU A 219 3.25 -6.19 -6.81
CA LEU A 219 2.17 -6.99 -6.24
C LEU A 219 0.84 -6.21 -6.17
N ARG A 220 0.87 -4.92 -5.79
CA ARG A 220 -0.32 -4.06 -5.70
C ARG A 220 -0.90 -3.77 -7.09
N ILE A 221 -0.07 -3.38 -8.05
CA ILE A 221 -0.54 -3.04 -9.40
C ILE A 221 -1.00 -4.27 -10.16
N ALA A 222 -0.17 -5.33 -10.21
CA ALA A 222 -0.54 -6.54 -10.93
C ALA A 222 -1.72 -7.24 -10.24
N GLY A 223 -1.78 -7.23 -8.90
CA GLY A 223 -2.90 -7.71 -8.11
C GLY A 223 -4.18 -6.94 -8.41
N GLY A 224 -4.12 -5.60 -8.34
CA GLY A 224 -5.24 -4.71 -8.67
C GLY A 224 -5.78 -4.91 -10.09
N ILE A 225 -4.89 -4.97 -11.09
CA ILE A 225 -5.29 -5.24 -12.47
C ILE A 225 -5.92 -6.64 -12.57
N PHE A 226 -5.34 -7.65 -11.93
CA PHE A 226 -5.87 -9.01 -11.93
C PHE A 226 -7.28 -9.06 -11.35
N THR A 227 -7.50 -8.52 -10.14
CA THR A 227 -8.80 -8.61 -9.45
C THR A 227 -9.86 -7.92 -10.28
N LYS A 228 -9.62 -6.69 -10.76
CA LYS A 228 -10.64 -5.97 -11.50
C LYS A 228 -10.89 -6.49 -12.92
N ILE A 229 -9.96 -7.25 -13.52
CA ILE A 229 -10.27 -8.02 -14.74
C ILE A 229 -11.26 -9.15 -14.42
N ALA A 230 -11.06 -9.84 -13.30
CA ALA A 230 -11.87 -10.98 -12.90
C ALA A 230 -13.27 -10.54 -12.42
N ASP A 231 -13.32 -9.50 -11.59
CA ASP A 231 -14.52 -8.86 -11.04
C ASP A 231 -15.44 -8.37 -12.17
N ILE A 232 -15.00 -7.39 -12.98
CA ILE A 232 -15.78 -6.88 -14.12
C ILE A 232 -16.13 -8.01 -15.11
N GLY A 233 -15.21 -8.97 -15.30
CA GLY A 233 -15.43 -10.14 -16.14
C GLY A 233 -16.61 -10.99 -15.67
N SER A 234 -16.74 -11.16 -14.36
CA SER A 234 -17.78 -11.94 -13.69
C SER A 234 -19.07 -11.15 -13.54
N ASP A 235 -18.98 -9.89 -13.10
CA ASP A 235 -20.11 -9.03 -12.79
C ASP A 235 -20.91 -8.59 -14.00
N LEU A 236 -20.26 -8.39 -15.15
CA LEU A 236 -20.99 -8.12 -16.39
C LEU A 236 -21.91 -9.28 -16.80
N MET A 237 -21.69 -10.49 -16.29
CA MET A 237 -22.60 -11.62 -16.54
C MET A 237 -23.95 -11.43 -15.84
N LYS A 238 -24.01 -10.69 -14.72
CA LYS A 238 -25.26 -10.30 -14.04
C LYS A 238 -26.16 -9.54 -15.00
N VAL A 239 -25.60 -8.61 -15.77
CA VAL A 239 -26.35 -7.79 -16.74
C VAL A 239 -26.68 -8.58 -18.00
N VAL A 240 -25.72 -9.35 -18.53
CA VAL A 240 -25.86 -10.07 -19.81
C VAL A 240 -26.82 -11.26 -19.69
N PHE A 241 -26.74 -12.01 -18.59
CA PHE A 241 -27.48 -13.27 -18.41
C PHE A 241 -28.53 -13.22 -17.30
N LYS A 242 -28.63 -12.13 -16.53
CA LYS A 242 -29.59 -11.98 -15.42
C LYS A 242 -29.47 -13.08 -14.37
N ILE A 243 -28.23 -13.46 -14.06
CA ILE A 243 -27.86 -14.38 -12.97
C ILE A 243 -27.55 -13.61 -11.69
N GLY A 244 -27.54 -14.31 -10.56
CA GLY A 244 -27.14 -13.74 -9.26
C GLY A 244 -25.64 -13.40 -9.19
N GLU A 245 -25.27 -12.61 -8.18
CA GLU A 245 -23.88 -12.42 -7.77
C GLU A 245 -23.28 -13.76 -7.31
N ASP A 246 -22.04 -14.02 -7.73
CA ASP A 246 -21.30 -15.26 -7.43
C ASP A 246 -21.97 -16.57 -7.87
N ASP A 247 -22.77 -16.54 -8.95
CA ASP A 247 -23.42 -17.75 -9.48
C ASP A 247 -22.39 -18.86 -9.76
N PRO A 248 -22.56 -20.07 -9.16
CA PRO A 248 -21.55 -21.12 -9.27
C PRO A 248 -21.33 -21.66 -10.69
N ARG A 249 -22.24 -21.38 -11.64
CA ARG A 249 -22.10 -21.71 -13.06
C ARG A 249 -21.19 -20.75 -13.81
N ASN A 250 -20.91 -19.58 -13.25
CA ASN A 250 -20.01 -18.60 -13.82
C ASN A 250 -18.55 -18.99 -13.54
N PRO A 251 -17.74 -19.36 -14.56
CA PRO A 251 -16.35 -19.74 -14.35
C PRO A 251 -15.46 -18.58 -13.84
N GLY A 252 -15.92 -17.33 -13.92
CA GLY A 252 -15.20 -16.15 -13.48
C GLY A 252 -15.14 -15.98 -11.95
N VAL A 253 -16.11 -16.49 -11.20
CA VAL A 253 -16.24 -16.23 -9.75
C VAL A 253 -15.02 -16.73 -8.96
N ILE A 254 -14.45 -17.89 -9.32
CA ILE A 254 -13.20 -18.36 -8.68
C ILE A 254 -12.03 -17.42 -8.97
N ALA A 255 -11.98 -16.84 -10.18
CA ALA A 255 -10.94 -15.86 -10.51
C ALA A 255 -11.15 -14.56 -9.74
N ASP A 256 -12.40 -14.17 -9.51
CA ASP A 256 -12.77 -13.01 -8.70
C ASP A 256 -12.32 -13.16 -7.25
N CYS A 257 -12.70 -14.27 -6.60
CA CYS A 257 -12.22 -14.61 -5.26
C CYS A 257 -10.69 -14.70 -5.18
N THR A 258 -10.06 -15.25 -6.24
CA THR A 258 -8.59 -15.26 -6.34
C THR A 258 -8.05 -13.83 -6.38
N GLY A 259 -8.76 -12.93 -7.06
CA GLY A 259 -8.49 -11.52 -7.19
C GLY A 259 -8.54 -10.78 -5.87
N ASP A 260 -9.59 -10.97 -5.07
CA ASP A 260 -9.70 -10.25 -3.79
C ASP A 260 -8.57 -10.65 -2.84
N ASN A 261 -8.14 -11.91 -2.91
CA ASN A 261 -6.94 -12.36 -2.22
C ASN A 261 -5.65 -11.79 -2.87
N ALA A 262 -5.54 -11.80 -4.19
CA ALA A 262 -4.34 -11.39 -4.93
C ALA A 262 -4.10 -9.87 -5.06
N GLY A 263 -5.15 -9.07 -4.91
CA GLY A 263 -5.14 -7.62 -5.06
C GLY A 263 -5.55 -6.92 -3.77
N ASP A 264 -6.71 -7.28 -3.22
CA ASP A 264 -7.29 -6.57 -2.07
C ASP A 264 -6.75 -7.05 -0.72
N SER A 265 -6.18 -8.26 -0.64
CA SER A 265 -5.45 -8.75 0.54
C SER A 265 -3.93 -8.63 0.41
N VAL A 266 -3.35 -9.11 -0.70
CA VAL A 266 -1.91 -8.94 -1.00
C VAL A 266 -1.52 -7.47 -1.06
N GLY A 267 -2.42 -6.63 -1.58
CA GLY A 267 -2.13 -5.24 -1.80
C GLY A 267 -1.85 -4.49 -0.49
N PRO A 268 -2.79 -4.41 0.46
CA PRO A 268 -2.56 -3.74 1.73
C PRO A 268 -1.44 -4.37 2.55
N THR A 269 -1.18 -5.68 2.40
CA THR A 269 -0.08 -6.34 3.11
C THR A 269 1.29 -5.98 2.53
N ALA A 270 1.49 -6.09 1.22
CA ALA A 270 2.77 -5.70 0.63
C ALA A 270 2.99 -4.18 0.72
N ASP A 271 1.95 -3.37 0.50
CA ASP A 271 1.98 -1.90 0.61
C ASP A 271 2.18 -1.46 2.06
N GLY A 272 1.55 -2.13 3.03
CA GLY A 272 1.73 -1.87 4.46
C GLY A 272 3.16 -2.13 4.90
N PHE A 273 3.73 -3.28 4.52
CA PHE A 273 5.12 -3.66 4.84
C PHE A 273 6.10 -2.59 4.37
N GLU A 274 5.94 -2.21 3.11
CA GLU A 274 6.77 -1.19 2.49
C GLU A 274 6.54 0.21 3.07
N THR A 275 5.30 0.62 3.35
CA THR A 275 5.03 1.94 3.95
C THR A 275 5.75 2.08 5.29
N TYR A 276 5.79 1.02 6.10
CA TYR A 276 6.50 0.99 7.37
C TYR A 276 8.02 1.12 7.21
N GLY A 277 8.61 0.29 6.37
CA GLY A 277 10.05 0.33 6.09
C GLY A 277 10.47 1.68 5.54
N VAL A 278 9.79 2.15 4.51
CA VAL A 278 10.11 3.38 3.79
C VAL A 278 9.97 4.63 4.65
N THR A 279 8.91 4.74 5.45
CA THR A 279 8.75 5.88 6.38
C THR A 279 9.82 5.85 7.47
N GLY A 280 10.20 4.65 7.92
CA GLY A 280 11.33 4.46 8.83
C GLY A 280 12.65 4.96 8.24
N VAL A 281 12.99 4.49 7.03
CA VAL A 281 14.21 4.88 6.32
C VAL A 281 14.23 6.38 6.02
N ALA A 282 13.09 6.99 5.68
CA ALA A 282 12.96 8.43 5.49
C ALA A 282 13.37 9.22 6.75
N LEU A 283 12.86 8.84 7.92
CA LEU A 283 13.18 9.51 9.17
C LEU A 283 14.62 9.26 9.62
N ILE A 284 15.14 8.04 9.45
CA ILE A 284 16.54 7.73 9.74
C ILE A 284 17.44 8.63 8.90
N SER A 285 17.18 8.69 7.59
CA SER A 285 17.96 9.51 6.66
C SER A 285 17.89 10.99 7.02
N PHE A 286 16.69 11.49 7.34
CA PHE A 286 16.51 12.87 7.76
C PHE A 286 17.22 13.18 9.08
N ILE A 287 17.12 12.31 10.10
CA ILE A 287 17.83 12.49 11.37
C ILE A 287 19.33 12.59 11.14
N LEU A 288 19.90 11.71 10.34
CA LEU A 288 21.34 11.67 10.07
C LEU A 288 21.84 12.87 9.25
N LEU A 289 21.00 13.45 8.38
CA LEU A 289 21.37 14.59 7.53
C LEU A 289 21.06 15.95 8.15
N ALA A 290 20.00 16.04 8.95
CA ALA A 290 19.47 17.32 9.41
C ALA A 290 19.78 17.63 10.88
N VAL A 291 20.07 16.62 11.72
CA VAL A 291 20.40 16.84 13.14
C VAL A 291 21.87 17.20 13.29
N GLY A 292 22.12 18.33 13.96
CA GLY A 292 23.46 18.81 14.32
C GLY A 292 24.34 19.30 13.16
N GLY A 293 25.66 19.32 13.40
CA GLY A 293 26.69 19.69 12.44
C GLY A 293 27.09 21.18 12.42
N VAL A 294 28.01 21.51 11.50
CA VAL A 294 28.60 22.86 11.33
C VAL A 294 27.53 23.93 11.10
N ALA A 295 26.42 23.59 10.44
CA ALA A 295 25.32 24.51 10.17
C ALA A 295 24.66 25.07 11.45
N LEU A 296 24.70 24.31 12.55
CA LEU A 296 24.20 24.72 13.88
C LEU A 296 25.35 25.03 14.86
N GLY A 297 26.61 24.98 14.40
CA GLY A 297 27.79 25.20 15.24
C GLY A 297 28.01 24.11 16.31
N MET A 298 27.40 22.95 16.14
CA MET A 298 27.50 21.82 17.09
C MET A 298 28.72 20.95 16.74
N ASP A 299 29.42 20.47 17.77
CA ASP A 299 30.51 19.52 17.56
C ASP A 299 29.99 18.12 17.16
N ASP A 300 30.87 17.31 16.58
CA ASP A 300 30.53 15.97 16.05
C ASP A 300 30.07 15.01 17.15
N VAL A 301 30.58 15.15 18.38
CA VAL A 301 30.22 14.28 19.51
C VAL A 301 28.79 14.55 19.95
N LEU A 302 28.44 15.82 20.17
CA LEU A 302 27.08 16.22 20.53
C LEU A 302 26.08 15.86 19.42
N THR A 303 26.47 16.09 18.16
CA THR A 303 25.65 15.72 16.99
C THR A 303 25.36 14.22 16.98
N SER A 304 26.38 13.38 17.15
CA SER A 304 26.24 11.93 17.19
C SER A 304 25.36 11.46 18.35
N LEU A 305 25.44 12.10 19.52
CA LEU A 305 24.61 11.75 20.68
C LEU A 305 23.13 12.02 20.42
N LEU A 306 22.78 13.20 19.87
CA LEU A 306 21.40 13.55 19.55
C LEU A 306 20.82 12.66 18.45
N GLN A 307 21.62 12.33 17.43
CA GLN A 307 21.20 11.38 16.39
C GLN A 307 20.86 10.02 16.99
N VAL A 308 21.70 9.46 17.87
CA VAL A 308 21.42 8.18 18.53
C VAL A 308 20.18 8.26 19.40
N GLU A 309 20.01 9.32 20.19
CA GLU A 309 18.85 9.50 21.07
C GLU A 309 17.54 9.52 20.27
N LEU A 310 17.49 10.29 19.18
CA LEU A 310 16.33 10.36 18.28
C LEU A 310 16.08 9.04 17.53
N LEU A 311 17.12 8.36 17.06
CA LEU A 311 17.02 7.05 16.41
C LEU A 311 16.46 6.00 17.37
N VAL A 312 16.98 5.94 18.60
CA VAL A 312 16.47 5.03 19.63
C VAL A 312 15.01 5.33 19.94
N TRP A 313 14.66 6.61 20.09
CA TRP A 313 13.28 7.06 20.34
C TRP A 313 12.31 6.61 19.24
N ILE A 314 12.59 6.84 17.96
CA ILE A 314 11.68 6.42 16.89
C ILE A 314 11.53 4.89 16.81
N PHE A 315 12.59 4.11 17.06
CA PHE A 315 12.50 2.65 17.04
C PHE A 315 11.68 2.11 18.22
N VAL A 316 11.89 2.66 19.43
CA VAL A 316 11.10 2.27 20.60
C VAL A 316 9.64 2.65 20.41
N MET A 317 9.34 3.82 19.84
CA MET A 317 7.96 4.19 19.49
C MET A 317 7.30 3.16 18.57
N ARG A 318 7.99 2.70 17.52
CA ARG A 318 7.46 1.65 16.62
C ARG A 318 7.22 0.32 17.34
N ILE A 319 8.10 -0.05 18.26
CA ILE A 319 7.94 -1.26 19.09
C ILE A 319 6.70 -1.13 19.99
N LEU A 320 6.52 0.03 20.64
CA LEU A 320 5.37 0.30 21.50
C LEU A 320 4.05 0.31 20.71
N MET A 321 4.05 0.73 19.45
CA MET A 321 2.86 0.71 18.57
C MET A 321 2.29 -0.71 18.36
N ILE A 322 3.13 -1.74 18.37
CA ILE A 322 2.66 -3.14 18.35
C ILE A 322 1.86 -3.44 19.62
N ILE A 323 2.42 -3.07 20.77
CA ILE A 323 1.80 -3.31 22.08
C ILE A 323 0.48 -2.55 22.19
N THR A 324 0.45 -1.26 21.82
CA THR A 324 -0.78 -0.45 21.87
C THR A 324 -1.86 -1.02 20.96
N SER A 325 -1.50 -1.47 19.76
CA SER A 325 -2.46 -2.07 18.82
C SER A 325 -3.05 -3.39 19.35
N VAL A 326 -2.24 -4.26 19.95
CA VAL A 326 -2.72 -5.51 20.56
C VAL A 326 -3.62 -5.24 21.76
N LEU A 327 -3.24 -4.28 22.63
CA LEU A 327 -4.06 -3.88 23.77
C LEU A 327 -5.39 -3.27 23.32
N ALA A 328 -5.37 -2.36 22.35
CA ALA A 328 -6.56 -1.74 21.78
C ALA A 328 -7.50 -2.79 21.15
N PHE A 329 -6.95 -3.78 20.46
CA PHE A 329 -7.72 -4.91 19.93
C PHE A 329 -8.45 -5.70 21.03
N TRP A 330 -7.79 -6.00 22.14
CA TRP A 330 -8.44 -6.68 23.27
C TRP A 330 -9.48 -5.81 23.98
N ILE A 331 -9.18 -4.53 24.19
CA ILE A 331 -10.14 -3.56 24.77
C ILE A 331 -11.38 -3.47 23.89
N ASN A 332 -11.21 -3.33 22.57
CA ASN A 332 -12.32 -3.29 21.62
C ASN A 332 -13.12 -4.60 21.61
N GLY A 333 -12.43 -5.74 21.69
CA GLY A 333 -13.07 -7.06 21.81
C GLY A 333 -13.93 -7.16 23.08
N PHE A 334 -13.42 -6.70 24.22
CA PHE A 334 -14.17 -6.68 25.49
C PHE A 334 -15.41 -5.77 25.40
N ILE A 335 -15.26 -4.54 24.87
CA ILE A 335 -16.37 -3.60 24.69
C ILE A 335 -17.42 -4.19 23.74
N SER A 336 -16.98 -4.77 22.62
CA SER A 336 -17.87 -5.38 21.63
C SER A 336 -18.62 -6.57 22.21
N GLN A 337 -17.94 -7.43 22.99
CA GLN A 337 -18.59 -8.51 23.73
C GLN A 337 -19.63 -7.96 24.70
N ALA A 338 -19.27 -6.99 25.54
CA ALA A 338 -20.19 -6.43 26.53
C ALA A 338 -21.43 -5.79 25.90
N LYS A 339 -21.28 -5.14 24.73
CA LYS A 339 -22.36 -4.39 24.07
C LYS A 339 -23.23 -5.22 23.13
N TYR A 340 -22.67 -6.26 22.50
CA TYR A 340 -23.33 -7.00 21.41
C TYR A 340 -23.53 -8.50 21.70
N SER A 341 -23.03 -9.02 22.82
CA SER A 341 -23.27 -10.42 23.20
C SER A 341 -24.77 -10.72 23.30
N GLY A 342 -25.21 -11.78 22.62
CA GLY A 342 -26.61 -12.22 22.63
C GLY A 342 -27.57 -11.34 21.84
N LYS A 343 -27.08 -10.36 21.06
CA LYS A 343 -27.92 -9.58 20.15
C LYS A 343 -28.09 -10.29 18.81
N ASP A 344 -29.31 -10.21 18.29
CA ASP A 344 -29.69 -10.71 16.97
C ASP A 344 -29.18 -9.85 15.81
N ASP A 345 -28.69 -8.63 16.07
CA ASP A 345 -28.13 -7.79 15.02
C ASP A 345 -27.08 -6.80 15.56
N LEU A 346 -26.16 -6.40 14.68
CA LEU A 346 -25.15 -5.38 15.01
C LEU A 346 -24.72 -4.58 13.78
N ASP A 347 -24.45 -3.30 14.03
CA ASP A 347 -23.83 -2.43 13.04
C ASP A 347 -22.33 -2.71 12.96
N PHE A 348 -21.88 -3.42 11.92
CA PHE A 348 -20.49 -3.86 11.79
C PHE A 348 -19.50 -2.69 11.68
N GLU A 349 -19.94 -1.51 11.21
CA GLU A 349 -19.08 -0.33 11.12
C GLU A 349 -18.70 0.24 12.50
N ALA A 350 -19.55 0.04 13.53
CA ALA A 350 -19.36 0.65 14.84
C ALA A 350 -18.18 0.04 15.63
N PRO A 351 -18.04 -1.29 15.78
CA PRO A 351 -16.87 -1.90 16.41
C PRO A 351 -15.55 -1.62 15.70
N LEU A 352 -15.57 -1.53 14.37
CA LEU A 352 -14.38 -1.21 13.57
C LEU A 352 -13.97 0.25 13.77
N THR A 353 -14.94 1.18 13.78
CA THR A 353 -14.72 2.59 14.12
C THR A 353 -14.15 2.72 15.54
N ASN A 354 -14.72 2.00 16.51
CA ASN A 354 -14.26 2.04 17.90
C ASN A 354 -12.82 1.54 18.02
N LEU A 355 -12.44 0.48 17.29
CA LEU A 355 -11.07 -0.01 17.30
C LEU A 355 -10.08 1.07 16.84
N VAL A 356 -10.39 1.77 15.75
CA VAL A 356 -9.57 2.88 15.23
C VAL A 356 -9.41 3.97 16.29
N TRP A 357 -10.49 4.42 16.92
CA TRP A 357 -10.44 5.48 17.94
C TRP A 357 -9.74 5.05 19.23
N ILE A 358 -10.01 3.84 19.74
CA ILE A 358 -9.35 3.30 20.93
C ILE A 358 -7.83 3.22 20.69
N THR A 359 -7.42 2.71 19.53
CA THR A 359 -6.01 2.60 19.17
C THR A 359 -5.37 3.99 19.07
N SER A 360 -6.05 4.94 18.45
CA SER A 360 -5.55 6.32 18.31
C SER A 360 -5.30 6.98 19.67
N LEU A 361 -6.29 6.95 20.55
CA LEU A 361 -6.20 7.57 21.87
C LEU A 361 -5.15 6.89 22.74
N LEU A 362 -5.08 5.55 22.69
CA LEU A 362 -4.07 4.80 23.43
C LEU A 362 -2.65 5.07 22.90
N SER A 363 -2.45 5.07 21.58
CA SER A 363 -1.16 5.39 20.96
C SER A 363 -0.72 6.82 21.26
N ILE A 364 -1.63 7.81 21.27
CA ILE A 364 -1.32 9.18 21.69
C ILE A 364 -0.85 9.20 23.14
N ALA A 365 -1.60 8.59 24.06
CA ALA A 365 -1.23 8.55 25.48
C ALA A 365 0.14 7.89 25.70
N VAL A 366 0.39 6.75 25.05
CA VAL A 366 1.68 6.05 25.13
C VAL A 366 2.80 6.88 24.50
N THR A 367 2.54 7.61 23.41
CA THR A 367 3.54 8.50 22.79
C THR A 367 4.00 9.58 23.78
N TYR A 368 3.09 10.26 24.48
CA TYR A 368 3.48 11.26 25.48
C TYR A 368 4.27 10.65 26.64
N VAL A 369 3.81 9.50 27.17
CA VAL A 369 4.50 8.82 28.29
C VAL A 369 5.90 8.35 27.87
N ALA A 370 6.02 7.70 26.72
CA ALA A 370 7.28 7.18 26.24
C ALA A 370 8.27 8.31 25.91
N SER A 371 7.83 9.38 25.26
CA SER A 371 8.70 10.55 25.02
C SER A 371 9.15 11.20 26.32
N TYR A 372 8.26 11.35 27.31
CA TYR A 372 8.63 11.90 28.62
C TYR A 372 9.71 11.06 29.33
N VAL A 373 9.63 9.74 29.21
CA VAL A 373 10.60 8.82 29.83
C VAL A 373 11.92 8.78 29.05
N MET A 374 11.87 8.81 27.73
CA MET A 374 13.03 8.57 26.87
C MET A 374 13.83 9.83 26.55
N ILE A 375 13.14 10.94 26.27
CA ILE A 375 13.74 12.20 25.83
C ILE A 375 13.29 13.39 26.72
N PRO A 376 13.33 13.27 28.07
CA PRO A 376 12.86 14.31 28.99
C PRO A 376 13.62 15.64 28.85
N ASN A 377 14.86 15.57 28.37
CA ASN A 377 15.71 16.71 28.11
C ASN A 377 16.54 16.41 26.87
N LEU A 378 16.25 17.09 25.77
CA LEU A 378 16.98 16.95 24.51
C LEU A 378 17.81 18.22 24.29
N ASN A 379 19.13 18.10 24.32
CA ASN A 379 20.07 19.22 24.19
C ASN A 379 19.81 20.42 25.14
N GLY A 380 19.44 20.16 26.39
CA GLY A 380 19.13 21.21 27.37
C GLY A 380 17.68 21.72 27.31
N ASN A 381 16.87 21.27 26.35
CA ASN A 381 15.48 21.65 26.21
C ASN A 381 14.53 20.59 26.81
N THR A 382 13.81 20.97 27.86
CA THR A 382 12.86 20.10 28.59
C THR A 382 11.46 20.05 27.98
N ASP A 383 11.20 20.81 26.92
CA ASP A 383 9.91 20.87 26.23
C ASP A 383 9.85 19.93 25.00
N MET A 384 10.99 19.44 24.52
CA MET A 384 11.06 18.64 23.30
C MET A 384 10.22 17.37 23.33
N TRP A 385 10.12 16.69 24.48
CA TRP A 385 9.33 15.47 24.59
C TRP A 385 7.85 15.68 24.25
N TRP A 386 7.23 16.78 24.69
CA TRP A 386 5.82 17.04 24.44
C TRP A 386 5.59 17.65 23.06
N ILE A 387 6.55 18.44 22.54
CA ILE A 387 6.49 19.00 21.19
C ILE A 387 6.52 17.86 20.16
N LEU A 388 7.51 16.98 20.24
CA LEU A 388 7.65 15.82 19.36
C LEU A 388 6.45 14.86 19.50
N SER A 389 5.96 14.66 20.73
CA SER A 389 4.73 13.87 20.96
C SER A 389 3.50 14.50 20.32
N THR A 390 3.37 15.83 20.37
CA THR A 390 2.26 16.56 19.74
C THR A 390 2.28 16.37 18.22
N ILE A 391 3.46 16.48 17.61
CA ILE A 391 3.64 16.29 16.17
C ILE A 391 3.25 14.86 15.75
N ILE A 392 3.77 13.82 16.43
CA ILE A 392 3.37 12.43 16.18
C ILE A 392 1.86 12.27 16.37
N SER A 393 1.30 12.89 17.41
CA SER A 393 -0.13 12.81 17.71
C SER A 393 -1.00 13.44 16.62
N CYS A 394 -0.55 14.48 15.91
CA CYS A 394 -1.23 14.97 14.71
C CYS A 394 -1.34 13.89 13.63
N GLY A 395 -0.28 13.10 13.44
CA GLY A 395 -0.31 11.92 12.56
C GLY A 395 -1.29 10.85 13.03
N THR A 396 -1.18 10.43 14.29
CA THR A 396 -2.06 9.40 14.87
C THR A 396 -3.53 9.81 14.80
N LEU A 397 -3.82 11.08 15.08
CA LEU A 397 -5.17 11.65 14.97
C LEU A 397 -5.64 11.69 13.51
N GLY A 398 -4.74 11.99 12.56
CA GLY A 398 -5.04 11.91 11.13
C GLY A 398 -5.52 10.53 10.71
N ALA A 399 -4.89 9.47 11.20
CA ALA A 399 -5.32 8.11 10.92
C ALA A 399 -6.68 7.73 11.56
N ALA A 400 -7.21 8.54 12.49
CA ALA A 400 -8.57 8.41 13.03
C ALA A 400 -9.60 9.27 12.26
N ILE A 401 -9.24 10.52 11.97
CA ILE A 401 -10.13 11.52 11.36
C ILE A 401 -10.34 11.25 9.87
N ILE A 402 -9.29 10.87 9.14
CA ILE A 402 -9.39 10.62 7.68
C ILE A 402 -10.40 9.49 7.37
N PRO A 403 -10.43 8.36 8.11
CA PRO A 403 -11.50 7.38 8.03
C PRO A 403 -12.91 7.95 8.23
N GLU A 404 -13.14 8.79 9.24
CA GLU A 404 -14.44 9.44 9.47
C GLU A 404 -14.86 10.27 8.27
N PHE A 405 -13.95 11.09 7.74
CA PHE A 405 -14.18 11.86 6.51
C PHE A 405 -14.32 10.97 5.28
N THR A 406 -13.90 9.71 5.30
CA THR A 406 -14.13 8.77 4.20
C THR A 406 -15.55 8.22 4.25
N LYS A 407 -16.01 7.81 5.44
CA LYS A 407 -17.37 7.31 5.67
C LYS A 407 -18.46 8.28 5.22
N LEU A 408 -18.23 9.59 5.34
CA LEU A 408 -19.15 10.63 4.86
C LEU A 408 -19.45 10.55 3.35
N PHE A 409 -18.60 9.89 2.56
CA PHE A 409 -18.76 9.77 1.11
C PHE A 409 -19.03 8.33 0.66
N THR A 410 -18.55 7.34 1.41
CA THR A 410 -18.57 5.94 0.97
C THR A 410 -19.50 5.05 1.78
N SER A 411 -19.85 5.35 3.02
CA SER A 411 -20.71 4.45 3.82
C SER A 411 -22.11 4.32 3.19
N PRO A 412 -22.76 3.14 3.25
CA PRO A 412 -24.15 2.95 2.82
C PRO A 412 -25.13 3.97 3.47
N LYS A 413 -24.80 4.45 4.67
CA LYS A 413 -25.62 5.41 5.43
C LYS A 413 -25.38 6.88 5.05
N SER A 414 -24.34 7.14 4.25
CA SER A 414 -23.91 8.49 3.91
C SER A 414 -24.90 9.23 3.00
N ALA A 415 -24.88 10.56 3.05
CA ALA A 415 -25.70 11.38 2.18
C ALA A 415 -25.27 11.26 0.70
N HIS A 416 -23.98 11.12 0.43
CA HIS A 416 -23.46 10.97 -0.93
C HIS A 416 -23.87 9.64 -1.58
N VAL A 417 -23.81 8.52 -0.86
CA VAL A 417 -24.28 7.23 -1.39
C VAL A 417 -25.79 7.28 -1.67
N LYS A 418 -26.58 7.88 -0.78
CA LYS A 418 -28.03 8.09 -1.01
C LYS A 418 -28.31 8.94 -2.24
N GLU A 419 -27.48 9.95 -2.49
CA GLU A 419 -27.58 10.77 -3.71
C GLU A 419 -27.26 9.95 -4.97
N VAL A 420 -26.27 9.05 -4.92
CA VAL A 420 -25.96 8.14 -6.05
C VAL A 420 -27.16 7.23 -6.37
N VAL A 421 -27.80 6.67 -5.34
CA VAL A 421 -29.00 5.83 -5.51
C VAL A 421 -30.18 6.65 -6.06
N SER A 422 -30.44 7.84 -5.51
CA SER A 422 -31.50 8.74 -6.00
C SER A 422 -31.28 9.14 -7.46
N ALA A 423 -30.04 9.52 -7.80
CA ALA A 423 -29.64 9.85 -9.17
C ALA A 423 -29.87 8.67 -10.13
N GLY A 424 -29.59 7.44 -9.69
CA GLY A 424 -29.86 6.23 -10.47
C GLY A 424 -31.34 5.98 -10.72
N ARG A 425 -32.22 6.31 -9.76
CA ARG A 425 -33.68 6.20 -9.94
C ARG A 425 -34.19 7.20 -10.98
N GLU A 426 -33.67 8.42 -10.95
CA GLU A 426 -34.17 9.51 -11.80
C GLU A 426 -33.57 9.52 -13.22
N GLY A 427 -32.34 9.03 -13.41
CA GLY A 427 -31.66 9.12 -14.71
C GLY A 427 -30.69 8.00 -15.05
N GLY A 428 -30.77 6.87 -14.36
CA GLY A 428 -30.03 5.65 -14.69
C GLY A 428 -28.51 5.80 -14.59
N ALA A 429 -27.79 4.96 -15.34
CA ALA A 429 -26.34 4.79 -15.20
C ALA A 429 -25.53 6.09 -15.39
N SER A 430 -25.94 6.96 -16.31
CA SER A 430 -25.25 8.23 -16.54
C SER A 430 -25.24 9.13 -15.30
N LEU A 431 -26.38 9.24 -14.60
CA LEU A 431 -26.46 10.05 -13.38
C LEU A 431 -25.81 9.34 -12.17
N VAL A 432 -25.84 8.01 -12.11
CA VAL A 432 -25.05 7.23 -11.13
C VAL A 432 -23.57 7.59 -11.25
N ILE A 433 -23.00 7.54 -12.47
CA ILE A 433 -21.60 7.87 -12.72
C ILE A 433 -21.33 9.33 -12.32
N LEU A 434 -22.12 10.29 -12.79
CA LEU A 434 -21.89 11.70 -12.43
C LEU A 434 -21.94 11.94 -10.91
N SER A 435 -22.87 11.30 -10.20
CA SER A 435 -23.01 11.45 -8.75
C SER A 435 -21.82 10.87 -7.97
N GLY A 436 -21.28 9.72 -8.38
CA GLY A 436 -20.05 9.18 -7.75
C GLY A 436 -18.81 10.04 -8.02
N LEU A 437 -18.69 10.63 -9.22
CA LEU A 437 -17.63 11.62 -9.51
C LEU A 437 -17.74 12.85 -8.60
N VAL A 438 -18.97 13.32 -8.34
CA VAL A 438 -19.22 14.41 -7.38
C VAL A 438 -18.76 14.01 -5.98
N ALA A 439 -19.11 12.81 -5.51
CA ALA A 439 -18.66 12.31 -4.20
C ALA A 439 -17.13 12.27 -4.10
N GLY A 440 -16.44 11.77 -5.14
CA GLY A 440 -14.98 11.74 -5.21
C GLY A 440 -14.33 13.13 -5.15
N ASN A 441 -14.85 14.09 -5.91
CA ASN A 441 -14.31 15.46 -5.96
C ASN A 441 -14.46 16.19 -4.62
N PHE A 442 -15.65 16.13 -4.02
CA PHE A 442 -15.89 16.73 -2.70
C PHE A 442 -15.05 16.04 -1.61
N SER A 443 -14.89 14.72 -1.69
CA SER A 443 -14.01 13.96 -0.81
C SER A 443 -12.57 14.46 -0.86
N ALA A 444 -12.02 14.68 -2.06
CA ALA A 444 -10.66 15.14 -2.26
C ALA A 444 -10.43 16.53 -1.64
N PHE A 445 -11.38 17.46 -1.82
CA PHE A 445 -11.32 18.78 -1.18
C PHE A 445 -11.29 18.68 0.35
N TRP A 446 -12.27 18.00 0.95
CA TRP A 446 -12.39 17.95 2.41
C TRP A 446 -11.22 17.22 3.07
N LYS A 447 -10.72 16.15 2.46
CA LYS A 447 -9.52 15.47 2.98
C LYS A 447 -8.26 16.29 2.79
N GLY A 448 -8.14 17.04 1.70
CA GLY A 448 -7.08 18.04 1.54
C GLY A 448 -7.06 19.05 2.68
N MET A 449 -8.23 19.55 3.10
CA MET A 449 -8.34 20.44 4.26
C MET A 449 -7.95 19.76 5.58
N VAL A 450 -8.29 18.48 5.76
CA VAL A 450 -7.85 17.71 6.94
C VAL A 450 -6.32 17.59 6.97
N PHE A 451 -5.68 17.18 5.85
CA PHE A 451 -4.22 17.14 5.75
C PHE A 451 -3.60 18.50 6.04
N PHE A 452 -4.15 19.57 5.47
CA PHE A 452 -3.68 20.94 5.72
C PHE A 452 -3.71 21.29 7.20
N VAL A 453 -4.83 21.07 7.91
CA VAL A 453 -4.96 21.40 9.34
C VAL A 453 -3.97 20.59 10.19
N LEU A 454 -3.84 19.29 9.93
CA LEU A 454 -2.94 18.42 10.69
C LEU A 454 -1.47 18.76 10.45
N MET A 455 -1.08 18.99 9.19
CA MET A 455 0.28 19.40 8.84
C MET A 455 0.57 20.81 9.36
N PHE A 456 -0.38 21.73 9.30
CA PHE A 456 -0.21 23.08 9.86
C PHE A 456 0.00 23.05 11.38
N ALA A 457 -0.75 22.21 12.10
CA ALA A 457 -0.57 22.03 13.53
C ALA A 457 0.83 21.46 13.87
N ALA A 458 1.29 20.46 13.11
CA ALA A 458 2.64 19.91 13.24
C ALA A 458 3.73 20.94 12.91
N TYR A 459 3.55 21.72 11.84
CA TYR A 459 4.43 22.84 11.50
C TYR A 459 4.50 23.85 12.63
N TYR A 460 3.34 24.29 13.15
CA TYR A 460 3.30 25.24 14.26
C TYR A 460 4.02 24.69 15.50
N ALA A 461 3.79 23.43 15.85
CA ALA A 461 4.51 22.75 16.93
C ALA A 461 6.04 22.72 16.69
N SER A 462 6.49 22.54 15.44
CA SER A 462 7.92 22.53 15.10
C SER A 462 8.63 23.86 15.32
N THR A 463 7.89 24.98 15.42
CA THR A 463 8.48 26.32 15.67
C THR A 463 8.92 26.53 17.12
N PHE A 464 8.58 25.62 18.03
CA PHE A 464 8.92 25.74 19.45
C PHE A 464 10.28 25.12 19.79
N GLY A 465 11.37 25.63 19.20
CA GLY A 465 12.74 25.29 19.61
C GLY A 465 13.37 24.07 18.93
N LEU A 466 12.70 23.46 17.95
CA LEU A 466 13.25 22.33 17.19
C LEU A 466 14.40 22.75 16.25
N ASP A 467 14.43 24.03 15.87
CA ASP A 467 15.51 24.70 15.15
C ASP A 467 16.85 24.70 15.91
N SER A 468 16.82 24.50 17.25
CA SER A 468 18.04 24.42 18.07
C SER A 468 18.85 23.13 17.90
N ILE A 469 18.27 22.08 17.31
CA ILE A 469 18.89 20.76 17.16
C ILE A 469 18.95 20.27 15.72
N MET A 470 18.15 20.84 14.81
CA MET A 470 18.13 20.43 13.42
C MET A 470 17.85 21.57 12.43
N VAL A 471 18.40 21.42 11.24
CA VAL A 471 18.01 22.24 10.09
C VAL A 471 16.66 21.78 9.54
N TYR A 472 15.84 22.71 9.07
CA TYR A 472 14.52 22.45 8.48
C TYR A 472 13.55 21.65 9.38
N PRO A 473 13.27 22.13 10.61
CA PRO A 473 12.44 21.41 11.60
C PRO A 473 11.02 21.08 11.11
N SER A 474 10.47 21.90 10.21
CA SER A 474 9.14 21.69 9.63
C SER A 474 9.03 20.41 8.82
N ILE A 475 10.10 20.03 8.10
CA ILE A 475 10.11 18.82 7.28
C ILE A 475 10.20 17.58 8.15
N PHE A 476 11.02 17.62 9.19
CA PHE A 476 11.05 16.55 10.19
C PHE A 476 9.67 16.37 10.85
N ALA A 477 9.01 17.48 11.18
CA ALA A 477 7.67 17.45 11.75
C ALA A 477 6.65 16.80 10.81
N PHE A 478 6.73 17.09 9.50
CA PHE A 478 5.91 16.40 8.51
C PHE A 478 6.24 14.89 8.47
N GLY A 479 7.51 14.50 8.45
CA GLY A 479 7.89 13.08 8.54
C GLY A 479 7.31 12.39 9.78
N LEU A 480 7.30 13.06 10.93
CA LEU A 480 6.68 12.56 12.15
C LEU A 480 5.15 12.49 12.10
N VAL A 481 4.48 13.31 11.27
CA VAL A 481 3.05 13.13 10.98
C VAL A 481 2.80 11.84 10.21
N ALA A 482 3.62 11.54 9.17
CA ALA A 482 3.53 10.25 8.48
C ALA A 482 3.79 9.08 9.45
N PHE A 483 4.79 9.22 10.31
CA PHE A 483 5.11 8.27 11.36
C PHE A 483 3.93 8.02 12.32
N GLY A 484 3.30 9.09 12.79
CA GLY A 484 2.14 8.99 13.69
C GLY A 484 0.96 8.28 13.04
N MET A 485 0.71 8.50 11.74
CA MET A 485 -0.32 7.76 11.00
C MET A 485 -0.04 6.25 10.97
N LEU A 486 1.24 5.84 10.97
CA LEU A 486 1.66 4.44 11.14
C LEU A 486 1.58 3.96 12.59
N GLY A 487 1.29 4.82 13.56
CA GLY A 487 1.03 4.43 14.95
C GLY A 487 -0.16 3.49 15.16
N MET A 488 -0.95 3.28 14.10
CA MET A 488 -2.10 2.38 14.09
C MET A 488 -1.97 1.23 13.09
N GLY A 489 -0.82 1.02 12.45
CA GLY A 489 -0.78 0.18 11.27
C GLY A 489 -1.21 -1.28 11.46
N PRO A 490 -1.00 -2.00 12.59
CA PRO A 490 -1.59 -3.33 12.74
C PRO A 490 -3.13 -3.28 12.64
N VAL A 491 -3.73 -2.23 13.19
CA VAL A 491 -5.17 -1.97 13.17
C VAL A 491 -5.64 -1.47 11.80
N THR A 492 -4.91 -0.57 11.16
CA THR A 492 -5.21 -0.11 9.79
C THR A 492 -5.23 -1.28 8.82
N ILE A 493 -4.23 -2.17 8.88
CA ILE A 493 -4.20 -3.39 8.08
C ILE A 493 -5.32 -4.34 8.48
N ALA A 494 -5.68 -4.41 9.77
CA ALA A 494 -6.75 -5.28 10.22
C ALA A 494 -8.13 -4.88 9.68
N VAL A 495 -8.44 -3.58 9.67
CA VAL A 495 -9.71 -3.08 9.13
C VAL A 495 -9.73 -3.08 7.60
N ASP A 496 -8.59 -2.93 6.92
CA ASP A 496 -8.50 -3.09 5.46
C ASP A 496 -8.70 -4.56 5.06
N SER A 497 -7.96 -5.47 5.70
CA SER A 497 -8.04 -6.92 5.47
C SER A 497 -9.39 -7.53 5.86
N TYR A 498 -10.21 -6.80 6.62
CA TYR A 498 -11.57 -7.20 6.98
C TYR A 498 -12.44 -7.39 5.72
N GLY A 499 -12.35 -6.46 4.76
CA GLY A 499 -13.17 -6.47 3.54
C GLY A 499 -12.97 -7.72 2.67
N PRO A 500 -11.73 -8.06 2.23
CA PRO A 500 -11.50 -9.24 1.40
C PRO A 500 -11.93 -10.56 2.05
N VAL A 501 -11.96 -10.63 3.39
CA VAL A 501 -12.44 -11.83 4.10
C VAL A 501 -13.97 -11.91 4.04
N THR A 502 -14.67 -10.79 4.20
CA THR A 502 -16.14 -10.74 4.23
C THR A 502 -16.72 -10.96 2.85
N ASP A 503 -16.10 -10.35 1.84
CA ASP A 503 -16.45 -10.49 0.43
C ASP A 503 -16.35 -11.98 0.00
N ASN A 504 -15.18 -12.59 0.17
CA ASN A 504 -15.01 -14.01 -0.16
C ASN A 504 -15.82 -14.96 0.72
N ALA A 505 -16.22 -14.57 1.92
CA ALA A 505 -17.11 -15.40 2.73
C ALA A 505 -18.48 -15.55 2.06
N GLN A 506 -18.99 -14.48 1.43
CA GLN A 506 -20.20 -14.51 0.62
C GLN A 506 -20.02 -15.43 -0.59
N SER A 507 -18.95 -15.29 -1.36
CA SER A 507 -18.71 -16.14 -2.54
C SER A 507 -18.52 -17.61 -2.16
N VAL A 508 -17.79 -17.90 -1.07
CA VAL A 508 -17.64 -19.29 -0.57
C VAL A 508 -18.99 -19.88 -0.17
N TYR A 509 -19.88 -19.08 0.41
CA TYR A 509 -21.24 -19.53 0.74
C TYR A 509 -22.01 -19.95 -0.52
N GLU A 510 -22.08 -19.08 -1.53
CA GLU A 510 -22.83 -19.34 -2.77
C GLU A 510 -22.21 -20.48 -3.60
N LEU A 511 -20.88 -20.46 -3.79
CA LEU A 511 -20.13 -21.48 -4.53
C LEU A 511 -20.18 -22.87 -3.90
N SER A 512 -20.42 -22.95 -2.59
CA SER A 512 -20.50 -24.24 -1.88
C SER A 512 -21.77 -25.03 -2.20
N LEU A 513 -22.78 -24.39 -2.79
CA LEU A 513 -24.09 -24.98 -3.08
C LEU A 513 -24.74 -25.64 -1.84
N ILE A 514 -24.39 -25.20 -0.64
CA ILE A 514 -24.88 -25.80 0.61
C ILE A 514 -26.40 -25.69 0.75
N GLU A 515 -27.03 -24.76 0.04
CA GLU A 515 -28.48 -24.56 0.01
C GLU A 515 -29.22 -25.42 -1.01
N ASP A 516 -28.53 -26.14 -1.91
CA ASP A 516 -29.18 -26.97 -2.94
C ASP A 516 -29.94 -28.15 -2.32
N ASP A 517 -29.45 -28.67 -1.19
CA ASP A 517 -30.09 -29.70 -0.39
C ASP A 517 -30.07 -29.30 1.09
N LYS A 518 -30.97 -28.37 1.45
CA LYS A 518 -31.07 -27.85 2.83
C LYS A 518 -31.39 -28.93 3.84
N GLU A 519 -32.11 -29.98 3.47
CA GLU A 519 -32.50 -31.05 4.39
C GLU A 519 -31.28 -31.89 4.79
N THR A 520 -30.53 -32.37 3.79
CA THR A 520 -29.31 -33.14 4.02
C THR A 520 -28.26 -32.28 4.73
N ALA A 521 -28.03 -31.05 4.25
CA ALA A 521 -27.07 -30.14 4.87
C ALA A 521 -27.45 -29.80 6.32
N SER A 522 -28.74 -29.59 6.62
CA SER A 522 -29.18 -29.35 8.01
C SER A 522 -28.93 -30.56 8.90
N ALA A 523 -29.23 -31.77 8.41
CA ALA A 523 -29.01 -33.00 9.16
C ALA A 523 -27.52 -33.26 9.42
N GLU A 524 -26.67 -33.04 8.43
CA GLU A 524 -25.20 -33.12 8.58
C GLU A 524 -24.69 -32.09 9.57
N ILE A 525 -25.14 -30.84 9.46
CA ILE A 525 -24.72 -29.75 10.34
C ILE A 525 -25.14 -30.01 11.79
N GLU A 526 -26.39 -30.41 12.01
CA GLU A 526 -26.91 -30.72 13.35
C GLU A 526 -26.16 -31.91 13.98
N LYS A 527 -25.90 -32.96 13.19
CA LYS A 527 -25.20 -34.16 13.65
C LYS A 527 -23.72 -33.90 13.96
N GLU A 528 -23.01 -33.20 13.09
CA GLU A 528 -21.55 -33.03 13.20
C GLU A 528 -21.15 -31.81 14.04
N PHE A 529 -21.98 -30.76 14.06
CA PHE A 529 -21.62 -29.47 14.68
C PHE A 529 -22.60 -28.99 15.76
N GLY A 530 -23.73 -29.67 15.95
CA GLY A 530 -24.62 -29.47 17.10
C GLY A 530 -25.41 -28.16 17.09
N PHE A 531 -25.70 -27.58 15.93
CA PHE A 531 -26.55 -26.39 15.80
C PHE A 531 -27.45 -26.49 14.57
N LYS A 532 -28.60 -25.81 14.62
CA LYS A 532 -29.52 -25.71 13.49
C LYS A 532 -29.15 -24.52 12.60
N PRO A 533 -28.94 -24.70 11.28
CA PRO A 533 -28.57 -23.60 10.39
C PRO A 533 -29.73 -22.61 10.16
N ASP A 534 -29.41 -21.32 10.16
CA ASP A 534 -30.32 -20.23 9.76
C ASP A 534 -29.92 -19.69 8.37
N TRP A 535 -30.64 -20.14 7.34
CA TRP A 535 -30.33 -19.83 5.94
C TRP A 535 -30.63 -18.38 5.56
N GLU A 536 -31.74 -17.82 6.03
CA GLU A 536 -32.16 -16.47 5.65
C GLU A 536 -31.28 -15.41 6.31
N LYS A 537 -31.04 -15.55 7.62
CA LYS A 537 -30.22 -14.57 8.35
C LYS A 537 -28.73 -14.67 7.96
N SER A 538 -28.27 -15.85 7.54
CA SER A 538 -26.92 -16.05 7.02
C SER A 538 -26.59 -15.11 5.86
N LYS A 539 -27.42 -15.08 4.80
CA LYS A 539 -27.19 -14.21 3.63
C LYS A 539 -27.19 -12.74 4.01
N TYR A 540 -28.18 -12.31 4.79
CA TYR A 540 -28.24 -10.95 5.30
C TYR A 540 -26.97 -10.54 6.05
N TYR A 541 -26.46 -11.40 6.94
CA TYR A 541 -25.23 -11.07 7.66
C TYR A 541 -24.00 -11.03 6.78
N LEU A 542 -23.88 -11.92 5.79
CA LEU A 542 -22.74 -11.90 4.87
C LEU A 542 -22.73 -10.60 4.06
N GLU A 543 -23.86 -10.24 3.46
CA GLU A 543 -24.00 -9.02 2.65
C GLU A 543 -23.85 -7.73 3.49
N ALA A 544 -24.45 -7.67 4.69
CA ALA A 544 -24.32 -6.51 5.58
C ALA A 544 -22.88 -6.30 6.07
N ASN A 545 -22.15 -7.40 6.24
CA ASN A 545 -20.77 -7.39 6.71
C ASN A 545 -19.80 -7.04 5.58
N ASP A 546 -20.08 -7.50 4.36
CA ASP A 546 -19.41 -7.05 3.14
C ASP A 546 -19.55 -5.53 2.91
N GLY A 547 -20.75 -4.97 3.07
CA GLY A 547 -20.95 -3.51 3.01
C GLY A 547 -20.10 -2.73 4.02
N ALA A 548 -19.94 -3.25 5.25
CA ALA A 548 -19.02 -2.67 6.23
C ALA A 548 -17.54 -2.86 5.82
N GLY A 549 -17.21 -4.02 5.25
CA GLY A 549 -15.91 -4.30 4.65
C GLY A 549 -15.53 -3.28 3.58
N ASN A 550 -16.44 -2.96 2.65
CA ASN A 550 -16.24 -1.96 1.60
C ASN A 550 -16.00 -0.56 2.17
N THR A 551 -16.76 -0.17 3.22
CA THR A 551 -16.50 1.08 3.93
C THR A 551 -15.09 1.12 4.52
N PHE A 552 -14.65 0.07 5.21
CA PHE A 552 -13.36 0.09 5.91
C PHE A 552 -12.15 -0.09 4.97
N LYS A 553 -12.30 -0.91 3.91
CA LYS A 553 -11.38 -0.95 2.76
C LYS A 553 -11.21 0.44 2.17
N ALA A 554 -12.30 1.19 1.97
CA ALA A 554 -12.22 2.57 1.49
C ALA A 554 -11.54 3.51 2.50
N THR A 555 -11.76 3.34 3.81
CA THR A 555 -11.18 4.23 4.83
C THR A 555 -9.67 4.09 4.99
N ALA A 556 -9.10 2.90 4.78
CA ALA A 556 -7.68 2.65 4.92
C ALA A 556 -6.86 3.28 3.77
N LYS A 557 -7.41 3.32 2.55
CA LYS A 557 -6.70 3.80 1.35
C LYS A 557 -6.22 5.26 1.48
N PRO A 558 -7.04 6.25 1.88
CA PRO A 558 -6.59 7.63 2.10
C PRO A 558 -5.54 7.78 3.21
N VAL A 559 -5.55 6.91 4.22
CA VAL A 559 -4.53 6.91 5.29
C VAL A 559 -3.19 6.45 4.72
N LEU A 560 -3.18 5.36 3.96
CA LEU A 560 -1.97 4.79 3.35
C LEU A 560 -1.34 5.69 2.27
N ILE A 561 -2.15 6.37 1.45
CA ILE A 561 -1.61 7.37 0.50
C ILE A 561 -1.12 8.63 1.24
N GLY A 562 -1.80 9.02 2.31
CA GLY A 562 -1.40 10.16 3.15
C GLY A 562 -0.01 9.97 3.75
N THR A 563 0.25 8.80 4.33
CA THR A 563 1.57 8.45 4.87
C THR A 563 2.64 8.48 3.79
N ALA A 564 2.35 7.98 2.58
CA ALA A 564 3.31 7.97 1.49
C ALA A 564 3.65 9.36 0.97
N VAL A 565 2.69 10.26 0.84
CA VAL A 565 2.94 11.62 0.34
C VAL A 565 3.73 12.43 1.35
N VAL A 566 3.36 12.33 2.62
CA VAL A 566 4.06 13.01 3.72
C VAL A 566 5.45 12.39 3.94
N GLY A 567 5.59 11.06 3.87
CA GLY A 567 6.87 10.35 3.94
C GLY A 567 7.77 10.65 2.75
N ALA A 568 7.23 10.66 1.53
CA ALA A 568 7.96 11.04 0.32
C ALA A 568 8.48 12.48 0.42
N THR A 569 7.73 13.41 1.03
CA THR A 569 8.19 14.78 1.27
C THR A 569 9.48 14.80 2.10
N THR A 570 9.56 13.95 3.13
CA THR A 570 10.76 13.83 3.98
C THR A 570 11.96 13.33 3.19
N MET A 571 11.77 12.29 2.35
CA MET A 571 12.85 11.77 1.50
C MET A 571 13.26 12.70 0.37
N ILE A 572 12.32 13.41 -0.25
CA ILE A 572 12.65 14.45 -1.24
C ILE A 572 13.52 15.52 -0.59
N PHE A 573 13.31 15.80 0.69
CA PHE A 573 14.16 16.76 1.39
C PHE A 573 15.53 16.19 1.76
N SER A 574 15.62 14.90 2.13
CA SER A 574 16.91 14.21 2.23
C SER A 574 17.70 14.35 0.93
N LEU A 575 17.05 14.12 -0.23
CA LEU A 575 17.64 14.32 -1.55
C LEU A 575 18.20 15.72 -1.74
N ILE A 576 17.44 16.74 -1.34
CA ILE A 576 17.83 18.14 -1.44
C ILE A 576 19.08 18.43 -0.60
N LEU A 577 19.14 17.91 0.64
CA LEU A 577 20.31 18.05 1.50
C LEU A 577 21.54 17.31 0.93
N MET A 578 21.32 16.14 0.33
CA MET A 578 22.37 15.40 -0.36
C MET A 578 22.91 16.16 -1.58
N ILE A 579 22.02 16.76 -2.37
CA ILE A 579 22.39 17.63 -3.50
C ILE A 579 23.19 18.83 -3.03
N GLU A 580 22.79 19.48 -1.93
CA GLU A 580 23.54 20.60 -1.34
C GLU A 580 24.95 20.17 -0.96
N LYS A 581 25.09 19.04 -0.26
CA LYS A 581 26.38 18.49 0.15
C LYS A 581 27.28 18.13 -1.04
N THR A 582 26.70 17.63 -2.12
CA THR A 582 27.44 17.09 -3.29
C THR A 582 27.78 18.16 -4.32
N LEU A 583 26.84 19.07 -4.60
CA LEU A 583 26.94 20.06 -5.68
C LEU A 583 27.07 21.50 -5.17
N GLY A 584 26.86 21.75 -3.88
CA GLY A 584 26.82 23.10 -3.31
C GLY A 584 25.59 23.91 -3.74
N VAL A 585 24.58 23.26 -4.32
CA VAL A 585 23.32 23.91 -4.75
C VAL A 585 22.42 24.02 -3.54
N LYS A 586 22.09 25.25 -3.15
CA LYS A 586 21.32 25.48 -1.93
C LYS A 586 19.86 25.05 -2.08
N PRO A 587 19.21 24.57 -1.01
CA PRO A 587 17.80 24.18 -1.03
C PRO A 587 16.87 25.28 -1.57
N GLU A 588 17.14 26.54 -1.30
CA GLU A 588 16.33 27.67 -1.77
C GLU A 588 16.45 27.92 -3.28
N GLU A 589 17.52 27.45 -3.93
CA GLU A 589 17.69 27.53 -5.39
C GLU A 589 16.88 26.43 -6.09
N ILE A 590 16.75 25.28 -5.44
CA ILE A 590 15.97 24.13 -5.91
C ILE A 590 14.47 24.40 -5.75
N LEU A 591 14.06 24.89 -4.58
CA LEU A 591 12.66 25.15 -4.24
C LEU A 591 12.17 26.56 -4.64
N ASN A 592 12.69 27.08 -5.76
CA ASN A 592 12.34 28.40 -6.27
C ASN A 592 11.38 28.32 -7.47
N LEU A 593 10.20 28.94 -7.38
CA LEU A 593 9.26 29.01 -8.50
C LEU A 593 9.74 29.91 -9.66
N LEU A 594 10.70 30.81 -9.41
CA LEU A 594 11.35 31.61 -10.44
C LEU A 594 12.34 30.79 -11.29
N ASN A 595 12.77 29.62 -10.79
CA ASN A 595 13.53 28.68 -11.58
C ASN A 595 12.58 27.96 -12.56
N PRO A 596 12.77 28.10 -13.89
CA PRO A 596 11.84 27.51 -14.87
C PRO A 596 11.78 25.98 -14.79
N TYR A 597 12.84 25.32 -14.35
CA TYR A 597 12.88 23.86 -14.18
C TYR A 597 11.92 23.37 -13.11
N THR A 598 11.64 24.20 -12.10
CA THR A 598 10.62 23.90 -11.08
C THR A 598 9.25 23.73 -11.72
N ILE A 599 8.83 24.68 -12.55
CA ILE A 599 7.53 24.64 -13.26
C ILE A 599 7.48 23.45 -14.24
N LEU A 600 8.58 23.20 -14.97
CA LEU A 600 8.67 22.04 -15.86
C LEU A 600 8.53 20.72 -15.10
N GLY A 601 9.16 20.60 -13.94
CA GLY A 601 9.04 19.42 -13.07
C GLY A 601 7.60 19.21 -12.62
N PHE A 602 6.90 20.30 -12.24
CA PHE A 602 5.48 20.23 -11.91
C PHE A 602 4.62 19.70 -13.05
N ILE A 603 4.80 20.20 -14.28
CA ILE A 603 4.06 19.74 -15.46
C ILE A 603 4.35 18.26 -15.76
N LEU A 604 5.60 17.82 -15.67
CA LEU A 604 5.99 16.44 -15.90
C LEU A 604 5.37 15.49 -14.86
N GLY A 605 5.40 15.87 -13.58
CA GLY A 605 4.84 15.04 -12.51
C GLY A 605 3.34 14.83 -12.67
N GLY A 606 2.57 15.91 -12.90
CA GLY A 606 1.13 15.82 -13.17
C GLY A 606 0.83 14.99 -14.42
N SER A 607 1.61 15.15 -15.48
CA SER A 607 1.47 14.37 -16.71
C SER A 607 1.66 12.87 -16.47
N VAL A 608 2.65 12.48 -15.65
CA VAL A 608 2.90 11.07 -15.31
C VAL A 608 1.78 10.48 -14.46
N ILE A 609 1.22 11.23 -13.51
CA ILE A 609 0.07 10.76 -12.70
C ILE A 609 -1.15 10.46 -13.57
N TYR A 610 -1.53 11.38 -14.46
CA TYR A 610 -2.69 11.17 -15.33
C TYR A 610 -2.45 10.06 -16.37
N TRP A 611 -1.24 9.98 -16.94
CA TRP A 611 -0.88 8.86 -17.81
C TRP A 611 -0.97 7.52 -17.06
N PHE A 612 -0.42 7.46 -15.85
CA PHE A 612 -0.41 6.25 -15.03
C PHE A 612 -1.83 5.75 -14.79
N THR A 613 -2.71 6.63 -14.32
CA THR A 613 -4.13 6.33 -14.10
C THR A 613 -4.80 5.82 -15.38
N GLY A 614 -4.56 6.47 -16.54
CA GLY A 614 -5.09 6.01 -17.81
C GLY A 614 -4.54 4.63 -18.24
N ALA A 615 -3.24 4.40 -18.03
CA ALA A 615 -2.57 3.16 -18.40
C ALA A 615 -3.03 1.96 -17.54
N SER A 616 -3.22 2.16 -16.23
CA SER A 616 -3.76 1.11 -15.34
C SER A 616 -5.19 0.76 -15.69
N MET A 617 -6.06 1.76 -15.91
CA MET A 617 -7.44 1.51 -16.34
C MET A 617 -7.50 0.82 -17.69
N GLN A 618 -6.68 1.23 -18.67
CA GLN A 618 -6.62 0.57 -19.97
C GLN A 618 -6.23 -0.92 -19.86
N ALA A 619 -5.31 -1.26 -18.95
CA ALA A 619 -4.93 -2.64 -18.71
C ALA A 619 -6.12 -3.47 -18.18
N VAL A 620 -6.88 -2.92 -17.24
CA VAL A 620 -8.11 -3.54 -16.72
C VAL A 620 -9.15 -3.69 -17.82
N THR A 621 -9.52 -2.61 -18.51
CA THR A 621 -10.55 -2.61 -19.57
C THR A 621 -10.28 -3.67 -20.63
N THR A 622 -9.01 -3.81 -21.04
CA THR A 622 -8.63 -4.75 -22.09
C THR A 622 -8.66 -6.19 -21.61
N GLY A 623 -8.18 -6.44 -20.39
CA GLY A 623 -8.23 -7.77 -19.79
C GLY A 623 -9.67 -8.19 -19.50
N ALA A 624 -10.49 -7.29 -18.95
CA ALA A 624 -11.89 -7.53 -18.63
C ALA A 624 -12.67 -7.94 -19.88
N TYR A 625 -12.47 -7.24 -21.01
CA TYR A 625 -13.07 -7.65 -22.29
C TYR A 625 -12.74 -9.12 -22.66
N ARG A 626 -11.48 -9.54 -22.48
CA ARG A 626 -11.04 -10.91 -22.81
C ARG A 626 -11.61 -11.94 -21.84
N ALA A 627 -11.70 -11.60 -20.55
CA ALA A 627 -12.37 -12.42 -19.55
C ALA A 627 -13.86 -12.58 -19.88
N VAL A 628 -14.57 -11.48 -20.15
CA VAL A 628 -15.97 -11.47 -20.59
C VAL A 628 -16.19 -12.34 -21.83
N GLU A 629 -15.36 -12.17 -22.86
CA GLU A 629 -15.46 -12.95 -24.11
C GLU A 629 -15.33 -14.46 -23.83
N TYR A 630 -14.38 -14.84 -22.98
CA TYR A 630 -14.16 -16.23 -22.60
C TYR A 630 -15.30 -16.78 -21.74
N ILE A 631 -15.72 -16.06 -20.69
CA ILE A 631 -16.79 -16.48 -19.77
C ILE A 631 -18.09 -16.66 -20.55
N ARG A 632 -18.45 -15.68 -21.39
CA ARG A 632 -19.67 -15.73 -22.22
C ARG A 632 -19.74 -16.95 -23.12
N ARG A 633 -18.61 -17.42 -23.65
CA ARG A 633 -18.55 -18.62 -24.50
C ARG A 633 -18.61 -19.93 -23.71
N ASN A 634 -18.30 -19.89 -22.43
CA ASN A 634 -18.05 -21.10 -21.62
C ASN A 634 -19.05 -21.31 -20.48
N ILE A 635 -19.83 -20.28 -20.13
CA ILE A 635 -20.95 -20.39 -19.19
C ILE A 635 -22.06 -21.24 -19.80
N ASN A 636 -22.62 -22.15 -19.01
CA ASN A 636 -23.73 -23.01 -19.43
C ASN A 636 -24.89 -22.85 -18.44
N LEU A 637 -26.01 -22.31 -18.94
CA LEU A 637 -27.21 -22.03 -18.15
C LEU A 637 -28.37 -22.98 -18.50
N ASP A 638 -28.10 -24.07 -19.23
CA ASP A 638 -29.09 -25.12 -19.47
C ASP A 638 -29.56 -25.72 -18.12
N PRO A 639 -30.87 -25.88 -17.88
CA PRO A 639 -31.39 -26.50 -16.65
C PRO A 639 -30.82 -27.88 -16.33
N ASN A 640 -30.34 -28.62 -17.33
CA ASN A 640 -29.75 -29.96 -17.15
C ASN A 640 -28.22 -29.94 -17.02
N ALA A 641 -27.59 -28.77 -17.14
CA ALA A 641 -26.16 -28.64 -16.97
C ALA A 641 -25.78 -28.75 -15.48
N PRO A 642 -24.52 -29.12 -15.17
CA PRO A 642 -24.02 -29.01 -13.81
C PRO A 642 -24.21 -27.60 -13.26
N LYS A 643 -24.73 -27.49 -12.03
CA LYS A 643 -24.92 -26.22 -11.32
C LYS A 643 -23.61 -25.50 -10.95
N LYS A 644 -22.46 -26.10 -11.25
CA LYS A 644 -21.12 -25.58 -10.97
C LYS A 644 -20.27 -25.56 -12.23
N ALA A 645 -19.50 -24.49 -12.42
CA ALA A 645 -18.53 -24.36 -13.49
C ALA A 645 -17.41 -25.40 -13.36
N ASP A 646 -16.90 -25.85 -14.52
CA ASP A 646 -15.71 -26.70 -14.57
C ASP A 646 -14.50 -25.95 -14.01
N THR A 647 -13.79 -26.56 -13.06
CA THR A 647 -12.57 -26.01 -12.46
C THR A 647 -11.50 -25.68 -13.51
N ALA A 648 -11.39 -26.45 -14.59
CA ALA A 648 -10.46 -26.17 -15.68
C ALA A 648 -10.79 -24.83 -16.38
N LYS A 649 -12.09 -24.51 -16.54
CA LYS A 649 -12.52 -23.24 -17.12
C LYS A 649 -12.17 -22.07 -16.21
N SER A 650 -12.37 -22.21 -14.89
CA SER A 650 -12.00 -21.18 -13.91
C SER A 650 -10.48 -20.94 -13.86
N ILE A 651 -9.66 -21.99 -13.95
CA ILE A 651 -8.20 -21.87 -14.02
C ILE A 651 -7.78 -21.09 -15.28
N GLU A 652 -8.45 -21.29 -16.42
CA GLU A 652 -8.14 -20.53 -17.63
C GLU A 652 -8.52 -19.04 -17.49
N VAL A 653 -9.62 -18.70 -16.80
CA VAL A 653 -9.95 -17.29 -16.48
C VAL A 653 -8.85 -16.67 -15.62
N VAL A 654 -8.41 -17.34 -14.55
CA VAL A 654 -7.27 -16.89 -13.70
C VAL A 654 -6.02 -16.65 -14.54
N LYS A 655 -5.73 -17.54 -15.49
CA LYS A 655 -4.57 -17.39 -16.39
C LYS A 655 -4.70 -16.19 -17.32
N ILE A 656 -5.88 -15.94 -17.89
CA ILE A 656 -6.17 -14.76 -18.71
C ILE A 656 -5.92 -13.49 -17.87
N CYS A 657 -6.51 -13.41 -16.68
CA CYS A 657 -6.33 -12.27 -15.76
C CYS A 657 -4.85 -12.03 -15.45
N THR A 658 -4.10 -13.09 -15.13
CA THR A 658 -2.67 -13.03 -14.81
C THR A 658 -1.84 -12.49 -15.98
N GLN A 659 -2.08 -12.97 -17.19
CA GLN A 659 -1.32 -12.56 -18.38
C GLN A 659 -1.49 -11.08 -18.68
N TYR A 660 -2.73 -10.58 -18.63
CA TYR A 660 -3.02 -9.18 -18.91
C TYR A 660 -2.56 -8.26 -17.77
N ALA A 661 -2.68 -8.70 -16.52
CA ALA A 661 -2.11 -8.01 -15.37
C ALA A 661 -0.59 -7.81 -15.50
N GLN A 662 0.15 -8.88 -15.83
CA GLN A 662 1.61 -8.80 -16.00
C GLN A 662 2.02 -7.97 -17.23
N LYS A 663 1.28 -8.07 -18.34
CA LYS A 663 1.53 -7.25 -19.53
C LYS A 663 1.31 -5.76 -19.27
N GLY A 664 0.23 -5.42 -18.55
CA GLY A 664 -0.08 -4.06 -18.11
C GLY A 664 1.00 -3.52 -17.17
N MET A 665 1.27 -4.25 -16.08
CA MET A 665 2.27 -3.87 -15.09
C MET A 665 3.67 -3.71 -15.72
N PHE A 666 4.07 -4.59 -16.64
CA PHE A 666 5.37 -4.45 -17.31
C PHE A 666 5.47 -3.15 -18.12
N ASN A 667 4.40 -2.74 -18.82
CA ASN A 667 4.46 -1.49 -19.56
C ASN A 667 4.56 -0.28 -18.62
N ILE A 668 3.79 -0.30 -17.53
CA ILE A 668 3.75 0.75 -16.51
C ILE A 668 5.11 0.87 -15.81
N PHE A 669 5.64 -0.25 -15.30
CA PHE A 669 6.91 -0.30 -14.59
C PHE A 669 8.06 0.27 -15.44
N ILE A 670 8.18 -0.18 -16.69
CA ILE A 670 9.28 0.26 -17.55
C ILE A 670 9.18 1.76 -17.85
N ALA A 671 7.99 2.29 -18.10
CA ALA A 671 7.82 3.73 -18.30
C ALA A 671 8.18 4.52 -17.03
N ILE A 672 7.72 4.12 -15.84
CA ILE A 672 8.05 4.81 -14.57
C ILE A 672 9.53 4.74 -14.27
N PHE A 673 10.13 3.56 -14.38
CA PHE A 673 11.56 3.34 -14.17
C PHE A 673 12.42 4.24 -15.07
N PHE A 674 12.11 4.29 -16.37
CA PHE A 674 12.85 5.12 -17.29
C PHE A 674 12.49 6.61 -17.20
N PHE A 675 11.29 7.00 -16.76
CA PHE A 675 10.99 8.40 -16.45
C PHE A 675 11.81 8.90 -15.28
N ALA A 676 11.92 8.12 -14.20
CA ALA A 676 12.75 8.47 -13.06
C ALA A 676 14.22 8.67 -13.48
N LEU A 677 14.81 7.71 -14.21
CA LEU A 677 16.17 7.86 -14.75
C LEU A 677 16.29 9.03 -15.72
N ALA A 678 15.32 9.21 -16.63
CA ALA A 678 15.35 10.27 -17.62
C ALA A 678 15.37 11.65 -16.97
N PHE A 679 14.43 11.91 -16.07
CA PHE A 679 14.28 13.21 -15.45
C PHE A 679 15.41 13.51 -14.47
N ALA A 680 15.91 12.51 -13.73
CA ALA A 680 17.12 12.66 -12.93
C ALA A 680 18.35 13.01 -13.80
N CYS A 681 18.55 12.28 -14.90
CA CYS A 681 19.67 12.52 -15.82
C CYS A 681 19.58 13.89 -16.52
N LEU A 682 18.38 14.33 -16.91
CA LEU A 682 18.12 15.66 -17.47
C LEU A 682 18.21 16.77 -16.40
N SER A 683 18.25 16.42 -15.12
CA SER A 683 18.51 17.31 -14.00
C SER A 683 19.99 17.44 -13.65
N SER A 684 20.89 16.72 -14.34
CA SER A 684 22.33 16.87 -14.14
C SER A 684 22.76 18.34 -14.36
N PRO A 685 23.70 18.88 -13.56
CA PRO A 685 24.28 20.21 -13.79
C PRO A 685 24.91 20.39 -15.17
N SER A 686 25.33 19.31 -15.83
CA SER A 686 25.86 19.36 -17.21
C SER A 686 24.76 19.49 -18.27
N SER A 687 23.48 19.51 -17.87
CA SER A 687 22.34 19.75 -18.75
C SER A 687 22.23 21.23 -19.13
N ILE A 688 21.38 21.49 -20.12
CA ILE A 688 20.90 22.86 -20.40
C ILE A 688 20.35 23.41 -19.07
N GLY A 689 20.81 24.60 -18.66
CA GLY A 689 20.36 25.26 -17.42
C GLY A 689 21.34 25.19 -16.25
N GLY A 690 22.41 24.39 -16.32
CA GLY A 690 23.39 24.31 -15.25
C GLY A 690 22.77 23.79 -13.95
N ASN A 691 23.18 24.37 -12.82
CA ASN A 691 22.63 24.04 -11.50
C ASN A 691 21.11 24.23 -11.39
N ASN A 692 20.51 25.14 -12.17
CA ASN A 692 19.07 25.34 -12.16
C ASN A 692 18.30 24.08 -12.62
N ALA A 693 18.91 23.24 -13.46
CA ALA A 693 18.30 22.01 -13.96
C ALA A 693 18.03 20.97 -12.87
N VAL A 694 18.76 21.04 -11.75
CA VAL A 694 18.61 20.15 -10.60
C VAL A 694 17.20 20.23 -10.00
N ALA A 695 16.56 21.40 -10.07
CA ALA A 695 15.19 21.61 -9.61
C ALA A 695 14.13 20.78 -10.36
N LEU A 696 14.41 20.36 -11.60
CA LEU A 696 13.44 19.64 -12.44
C LEU A 696 13.01 18.31 -11.80
N PHE A 697 13.98 17.47 -11.40
CA PHE A 697 13.69 16.16 -10.83
C PHE A 697 13.06 16.25 -9.44
N VAL A 698 13.58 17.14 -8.58
CA VAL A 698 13.00 17.40 -7.26
C VAL A 698 11.54 17.86 -7.39
N SER A 699 11.27 18.81 -8.28
CA SER A 699 9.91 19.33 -8.50
C SER A 699 9.00 18.30 -9.16
N TYR A 700 9.53 17.40 -9.99
CA TYR A 700 8.82 16.24 -10.51
C TYR A 700 8.36 15.30 -9.39
N LEU A 701 9.21 14.99 -8.42
CA LEU A 701 8.86 14.14 -7.27
C LEU A 701 7.80 14.81 -6.39
N ILE A 702 7.95 16.11 -6.07
CA ILE A 702 6.94 16.89 -5.32
C ILE A 702 5.60 16.85 -6.05
N SER A 703 5.63 17.05 -7.37
CA SER A 703 4.43 17.05 -8.20
C SER A 703 3.73 15.68 -8.22
N ILE A 704 4.46 14.58 -8.40
CA ILE A 704 3.88 13.23 -8.32
C ILE A 704 3.20 12.99 -6.98
N ALA A 705 3.81 13.45 -5.87
CA ALA A 705 3.22 13.30 -4.55
C ALA A 705 1.92 14.11 -4.40
N VAL A 706 1.93 15.39 -4.80
CA VAL A 706 0.75 16.28 -4.68
C VAL A 706 -0.39 15.85 -5.60
N PHE A 707 -0.14 15.68 -6.90
CA PHE A 707 -1.18 15.26 -7.84
C PHE A 707 -1.65 13.83 -7.54
N GLY A 708 -0.72 12.94 -7.17
CA GLY A 708 -1.02 11.56 -6.79
C GLY A 708 -1.92 11.47 -5.55
N LEU A 709 -1.71 12.31 -4.53
CA LEU A 709 -2.56 12.37 -3.33
C LEU A 709 -4.04 12.60 -3.69
N PHE A 710 -4.31 13.68 -4.42
CA PHE A 710 -5.68 14.08 -4.74
C PHE A 710 -6.32 13.10 -5.73
N GLN A 711 -5.55 12.62 -6.71
CA GLN A 711 -6.04 11.63 -7.66
C GLN A 711 -6.41 10.31 -6.97
N ALA A 712 -5.57 9.83 -6.04
CA ALA A 712 -5.85 8.60 -5.29
C ALA A 712 -7.11 8.74 -4.43
N ILE A 713 -7.25 9.84 -3.68
CA ILE A 713 -8.42 10.10 -2.83
C ILE A 713 -9.70 10.20 -3.65
N PHE A 714 -9.65 10.96 -4.75
CA PHE A 714 -10.77 11.12 -5.66
C PHE A 714 -11.26 9.77 -6.17
N MET A 715 -10.34 8.95 -6.70
CA MET A 715 -10.67 7.66 -7.29
C MET A 715 -11.14 6.63 -6.25
N ALA A 716 -10.51 6.57 -5.07
CA ALA A 716 -10.91 5.66 -3.99
C ALA A 716 -12.35 5.91 -3.56
N ASN A 717 -12.70 7.18 -3.34
CA ASN A 717 -14.00 7.52 -2.77
C ASN A 717 -15.11 7.57 -3.81
N ALA A 718 -14.82 7.93 -5.07
CA ALA A 718 -15.78 7.78 -6.16
C ALA A 718 -16.16 6.29 -6.33
N GLY A 719 -15.15 5.41 -6.41
CA GLY A 719 -15.36 3.96 -6.49
C GLY A 719 -16.11 3.38 -5.30
N GLY A 720 -15.71 3.73 -4.07
CA GLY A 720 -16.41 3.25 -2.88
C GLY A 720 -17.85 3.75 -2.76
N ALA A 721 -18.16 4.95 -3.28
CA ALA A 721 -19.53 5.46 -3.30
C ALA A 721 -20.42 4.70 -4.29
N TRP A 722 -19.91 4.34 -5.48
CA TRP A 722 -20.65 3.53 -6.45
C TRP A 722 -20.92 2.12 -5.95
N ASP A 723 -19.91 1.49 -5.34
CA ASP A 723 -20.03 0.15 -4.76
C ASP A 723 -21.10 0.09 -3.66
N ASN A 724 -21.00 0.98 -2.68
CA ASN A 724 -21.99 0.99 -1.61
C ASN A 724 -23.37 1.47 -2.07
N ALA A 725 -23.48 2.24 -3.15
CA ALA A 725 -24.78 2.50 -3.78
C ALA A 725 -25.40 1.21 -4.36
N LYS A 726 -24.61 0.36 -5.01
CA LYS A 726 -25.04 -0.99 -5.42
C LYS A 726 -25.50 -1.81 -4.20
N LYS A 727 -24.70 -1.86 -3.12
CA LYS A 727 -25.04 -2.60 -1.90
C LYS A 727 -26.32 -2.09 -1.22
N VAL A 728 -26.58 -0.78 -1.20
CA VAL A 728 -27.86 -0.22 -0.70
C VAL A 728 -29.05 -0.73 -1.52
N VAL A 729 -28.93 -0.80 -2.85
CA VAL A 729 -30.00 -1.33 -3.71
C VAL A 729 -30.21 -2.82 -3.51
N GLU A 730 -29.13 -3.57 -3.32
CA GLU A 730 -29.13 -5.02 -3.12
C GLU A 730 -29.70 -5.45 -1.76
N VAL A 731 -29.30 -4.77 -0.68
CA VAL A 731 -29.52 -5.19 0.71
C VAL A 731 -30.66 -4.41 1.37
N ASP A 732 -30.57 -3.08 1.37
CA ASP A 732 -31.51 -2.22 2.11
C ASP A 732 -32.84 -2.09 1.37
N LEU A 733 -32.77 -1.89 0.05
CA LEU A 733 -33.95 -1.75 -0.81
C LEU A 733 -34.48 -3.08 -1.32
N ARG A 734 -33.62 -4.12 -1.39
CA ARG A 734 -33.94 -5.45 -1.94
C ARG A 734 -34.49 -5.41 -3.37
N GLU A 735 -33.94 -4.51 -4.19
CA GLU A 735 -34.40 -4.25 -5.56
C GLU A 735 -33.47 -4.90 -6.62
N LYS A 736 -32.91 -6.09 -6.33
CA LYS A 736 -32.04 -6.83 -7.27
C LYS A 736 -32.76 -7.11 -8.60
N GLY A 737 -32.06 -6.93 -9.71
CA GLY A 737 -32.55 -7.17 -11.07
C GLY A 737 -33.43 -6.07 -11.67
N THR A 738 -33.67 -4.97 -10.94
CA THR A 738 -34.39 -3.79 -11.44
C THR A 738 -33.51 -2.91 -12.34
N PRO A 739 -34.08 -1.95 -13.11
CA PRO A 739 -33.29 -0.97 -13.85
C PRO A 739 -32.39 -0.09 -12.97
N LEU A 740 -32.81 0.19 -11.74
CA LEU A 740 -31.97 0.88 -10.75
C LEU A 740 -30.75 0.04 -10.41
N HIS A 741 -30.95 -1.24 -10.13
CA HIS A 741 -29.87 -2.17 -9.84
C HIS A 741 -28.89 -2.26 -11.02
N ASP A 742 -29.38 -2.41 -12.26
CA ASP A 742 -28.53 -2.41 -13.45
C ASP A 742 -27.69 -1.11 -13.56
N ALA A 743 -28.28 0.05 -13.24
CA ALA A 743 -27.58 1.34 -13.25
C ALA A 743 -26.47 1.41 -12.18
N CYS A 744 -26.75 0.92 -10.97
CA CYS A 744 -25.76 0.89 -9.88
C CYS A 744 -24.63 -0.11 -10.16
N VAL A 745 -24.92 -1.27 -10.78
CA VAL A 745 -23.89 -2.22 -11.23
C VAL A 745 -22.97 -1.59 -12.29
N VAL A 746 -23.52 -0.80 -13.22
CA VAL A 746 -22.68 -0.05 -14.16
C VAL A 746 -21.81 0.98 -13.44
N GLY A 747 -22.34 1.67 -12.43
CA GLY A 747 -21.56 2.59 -11.60
C GLY A 747 -20.41 1.88 -10.89
N ASP A 748 -20.67 0.74 -10.26
CA ASP A 748 -19.68 -0.05 -9.53
C ASP A 748 -18.57 -0.57 -10.46
N THR A 749 -18.93 -1.15 -11.61
CA THR A 749 -17.96 -1.63 -12.61
C THR A 749 -17.11 -0.53 -13.25
N VAL A 750 -17.58 0.73 -13.23
CA VAL A 750 -16.75 1.91 -13.54
C VAL A 750 -15.82 2.26 -12.37
N GLY A 751 -16.31 2.11 -11.14
CA GLY A 751 -15.60 2.35 -9.88
C GLY A 751 -14.51 1.35 -9.54
N ASP A 752 -14.60 0.12 -10.03
CA ASP A 752 -13.65 -0.96 -9.77
C ASP A 752 -12.20 -0.62 -10.14
N PRO A 753 -11.88 -0.26 -11.41
CA PRO A 753 -10.51 0.12 -11.75
C PRO A 753 -10.09 1.46 -11.12
N PHE A 754 -11.04 2.26 -10.62
CA PHE A 754 -10.76 3.47 -9.85
C PHE A 754 -10.24 3.10 -8.46
N LYS A 755 -11.06 2.38 -7.67
CA LYS A 755 -10.81 2.13 -6.24
C LYS A 755 -9.79 1.04 -5.97
N ASP A 756 -9.68 0.00 -6.81
CA ASP A 756 -8.88 -1.20 -6.51
C ASP A 756 -7.70 -1.43 -7.46
N THR A 757 -7.53 -0.58 -8.47
CA THR A 757 -6.33 -0.58 -9.30
C THR A 757 -5.59 0.74 -9.25
N SER A 758 -6.20 1.81 -9.77
CA SER A 758 -5.49 3.05 -10.05
C SER A 758 -5.21 3.85 -8.78
N SER A 759 -6.21 4.04 -7.93
CA SER A 759 -6.08 4.77 -6.65
C SER A 759 -5.02 4.12 -5.75
N VAL A 760 -5.20 2.84 -5.46
CA VAL A 760 -4.34 2.11 -4.51
C VAL A 760 -2.91 1.95 -5.00
N ALA A 761 -2.69 1.93 -6.31
CA ALA A 761 -1.36 1.81 -6.87
C ALA A 761 -0.57 3.12 -6.87
N LEU A 762 -1.22 4.29 -6.79
CA LEU A 762 -0.51 5.56 -6.68
C LEU A 762 0.37 5.61 -5.42
N ASN A 763 -0.06 4.93 -4.35
CA ASN A 763 0.69 4.84 -3.11
C ASN A 763 2.12 4.25 -3.31
N PRO A 764 2.28 2.98 -3.71
CA PRO A 764 3.60 2.41 -3.92
C PRO A 764 4.32 3.03 -5.12
N ILE A 765 3.63 3.60 -6.11
CA ILE A 765 4.29 4.34 -7.21
C ILE A 765 4.97 5.62 -6.74
N ILE A 766 4.34 6.42 -5.89
CA ILE A 766 4.95 7.64 -5.34
C ILE A 766 6.20 7.27 -4.55
N LYS A 767 6.11 6.27 -3.66
CA LYS A 767 7.23 5.81 -2.83
C LYS A 767 8.34 5.21 -3.67
N PHE A 768 8.02 4.30 -4.59
CA PHE A 768 8.99 3.69 -5.50
C PHE A 768 9.71 4.75 -6.33
N THR A 769 8.98 5.68 -6.95
CA THR A 769 9.57 6.74 -7.79
C THR A 769 10.45 7.67 -6.96
N THR A 770 10.10 7.92 -5.71
CA THR A 770 10.91 8.74 -4.79
C THR A 770 12.18 8.00 -4.36
N LEU A 771 12.08 6.76 -3.88
CA LEU A 771 13.22 5.95 -3.43
C LEU A 771 14.19 5.59 -4.54
N PHE A 772 13.66 5.04 -5.62
CA PHE A 772 14.47 4.79 -6.80
C PHE A 772 14.96 6.12 -7.41
N GLY A 773 14.19 7.19 -7.22
CA GLY A 773 14.57 8.53 -7.64
C GLY A 773 15.81 9.05 -6.94
N LEU A 774 16.00 8.77 -5.65
CA LEU A 774 17.24 9.06 -4.93
C LEU A 774 18.43 8.45 -5.66
N LEU A 775 18.38 7.13 -5.86
CA LEU A 775 19.42 6.39 -6.59
C LEU A 775 19.62 6.94 -8.02
N ALA A 776 18.54 7.25 -8.73
CA ALA A 776 18.60 7.80 -10.08
C ALA A 776 19.30 9.17 -10.12
N MET A 777 19.04 10.02 -9.12
CA MET A 777 19.67 11.33 -9.01
C MET A 777 21.14 11.21 -8.64
N GLU A 778 21.50 10.31 -7.73
CA GLU A 778 22.90 10.04 -7.39
C GLU A 778 23.70 9.54 -8.60
N ILE A 779 23.11 8.65 -9.41
CA ILE A 779 23.70 8.24 -10.70
C ILE A 779 23.92 9.46 -11.59
N ALA A 780 22.90 10.32 -11.73
CA ALA A 780 22.93 11.47 -12.63
C ALA A 780 23.96 12.55 -12.24
N ILE A 781 24.24 12.74 -10.95
CA ILE A 781 25.17 13.75 -10.45
C ILE A 781 26.58 13.23 -10.18
N SER A 782 26.78 11.90 -10.19
CA SER A 782 28.11 11.27 -10.08
C SER A 782 29.06 11.86 -11.12
N GLU A 783 30.25 12.29 -10.70
CA GLU A 783 31.20 12.99 -11.58
C GLU A 783 31.54 12.20 -12.85
N ASN A 784 31.69 10.88 -12.74
CA ASN A 784 32.02 9.99 -13.86
C ASN A 784 30.90 9.89 -14.90
N PHE A 785 29.66 10.20 -14.53
CA PHE A 785 28.49 10.07 -15.40
C PHE A 785 27.82 11.42 -15.71
N ARG A 786 28.10 12.46 -14.93
CA ARG A 786 27.41 13.76 -14.96
C ARG A 786 27.34 14.38 -16.35
N ASP A 787 28.44 14.31 -17.10
CA ASP A 787 28.54 14.85 -18.46
C ASP A 787 27.83 14.00 -19.51
N ALA A 788 27.74 12.68 -19.29
CA ALA A 788 27.01 11.75 -20.14
C ALA A 788 25.50 11.73 -19.82
N ALA A 789 25.13 12.14 -18.61
CA ALA A 789 23.76 12.07 -18.08
C ALA A 789 22.74 12.73 -19.00
N PRO A 790 22.92 13.96 -19.55
CA PRO A 790 21.90 14.57 -20.41
C PRO A 790 21.57 13.72 -21.65
N TYR A 791 22.58 13.09 -22.26
CA TYR A 791 22.41 12.23 -23.43
C TYR A 791 21.70 10.92 -23.07
N ALA A 792 22.10 10.29 -21.96
CA ALA A 792 21.42 9.12 -21.43
C ALA A 792 19.96 9.43 -21.07
N GLY A 793 19.71 10.61 -20.49
CA GLY A 793 18.39 11.12 -20.14
C GLY A 793 17.45 11.21 -21.34
N LEU A 794 17.92 11.72 -22.48
CA LEU A 794 17.13 11.75 -23.73
C LEU A 794 16.80 10.34 -24.24
N ILE A 795 17.74 9.39 -24.14
CA ILE A 795 17.51 7.99 -24.53
C ILE A 795 16.48 7.34 -23.61
N PHE A 796 16.62 7.50 -22.30
CA PHE A 796 15.68 6.98 -21.31
C PHE A 796 14.29 7.59 -21.50
N PHE A 797 14.20 8.89 -21.77
CA PHE A 797 12.94 9.57 -22.05
C PHE A 797 12.25 8.99 -23.30
N ALA A 798 13.00 8.76 -24.39
CA ALA A 798 12.47 8.13 -25.59
C ALA A 798 11.97 6.70 -25.32
N ILE A 799 12.68 5.92 -24.51
CA ILE A 799 12.23 4.58 -24.08
C ILE A 799 10.93 4.69 -23.28
N ALA A 800 10.85 5.60 -22.30
CA ALA A 800 9.65 5.81 -21.50
C ALA A 800 8.45 6.16 -22.37
N LEU A 801 8.59 7.08 -23.33
CA LEU A 801 7.54 7.45 -24.28
C LEU A 801 7.09 6.28 -25.18
N VAL A 802 8.00 5.39 -25.58
CA VAL A 802 7.61 4.16 -26.29
C VAL A 802 6.71 3.29 -25.41
N PHE A 803 6.98 3.20 -24.11
CA PHE A 803 6.16 2.41 -23.20
C PHE A 803 4.84 3.09 -22.81
N VAL A 804 4.80 4.43 -22.77
CA VAL A 804 3.56 5.22 -22.73
C VAL A 804 2.69 4.91 -23.94
N TRP A 805 3.26 4.92 -25.14
CA TRP A 805 2.54 4.57 -26.36
C TRP A 805 2.06 3.11 -26.31
N ARG A 806 2.91 2.18 -25.86
CA ARG A 806 2.55 0.75 -25.76
C ARG A 806 1.42 0.49 -24.75
N SER A 807 1.38 1.22 -23.64
CA SER A 807 0.38 0.99 -22.59
C SER A 807 -1.04 1.23 -23.08
N PHE A 808 -1.23 2.08 -24.10
CA PHE A 808 -2.49 2.22 -24.82
C PHE A 808 -2.52 1.37 -26.08
N TYR A 809 -1.69 1.67 -27.08
CA TYR A 809 -1.85 1.15 -28.44
C TYR A 809 -1.62 -0.36 -28.58
N LYS A 810 -0.71 -0.96 -27.79
CA LYS A 810 -0.48 -2.43 -27.78
C LYS A 810 -1.39 -3.19 -26.80
N MET A 811 -2.20 -2.44 -26.06
CA MET A 811 -3.22 -2.95 -25.14
C MET A 811 -4.61 -2.63 -25.68
N ARG A 812 -4.78 -2.29 -26.97
CA ARG A 812 -6.14 -2.07 -27.48
C ARG A 812 -6.90 -3.39 -27.58
N ILE A 813 -8.22 -3.29 -27.48
CA ILE A 813 -9.10 -4.39 -27.86
C ILE A 813 -9.03 -4.50 -29.39
N GLU A 814 -8.29 -5.50 -29.87
CA GLU A 814 -8.27 -5.90 -31.28
C GLU A 814 -9.54 -6.70 -31.57
N LYS A 815 -10.33 -6.20 -32.54
CA LYS A 815 -11.54 -6.84 -33.05
C LYS A 815 -11.23 -8.04 -33.93
#